data_AF-A0A952HYK0-F1
#
_entry.id   AF-A0A952HYK0-F1
#
_cell.length_a   1.000
_cell.length_b   1.000
_cell.length_c   1.000
_cell.angle_alpha   90.00
_cell.angle_beta   90.00
_cell.angle_gamma   90.00
#
_symmetry.space_group_name_H-M   'P 1'
#
loop_
_entity.id
_entity.type
_entity.pdbx_description
1 polymer ?
#
loop_
_entity_poly.entity_id
_entity_poly.type
_entity_poly.pdbx_seq_one_letter_code
_entity_poly.pdbx_strand_id
1 'polypeptide(L)'
;MNKLQFLILLIGITFGISHFTIAQEMNGTIALADSALKMGEFKVAIKNYEKAYSKNKKDENTANKLAEGYLAYSKELSKQENYEPALIFYQKFLKARKRFNPVSTNESVESHIGFADGYLYRNRDYQKAARLYKKILKMEKKAGTTKHIHSVTQKLAECFVELNNFSTAKNYYGRIYGKERDLNEVADSMYCQAKAYESSARLYRTLRDGLKIKDPYDIQIARSYWGNRDMEKALEWYSKFLSEKDIRKLDSVITINANFDGCEQELESKYGMFLTDNNKVEDIDVFRYAQVLLNLSGKYYGARSLLDKFTIVVEEDPNAPKSAFQQQKTFLLNKLNSQSINSKDSEFGPTIYKDNKLIFVSDRNTDGTKTKTLNGEERSTLDLYVSKLNKKDLLGFYLPENNSGITSNFKDTIKTLPSKFINVNRDINYNEGTMTFYPDNWNKLVFTGNTFNNQQNFKDSKSFEKVKINTLKLFIAERESDTIAWKVDQIRFTGPEAHIFNDEKYSIGHPTLSKNGTRLFFASDAPIRSSFGNSDLYYSDYNEETKEWQGPVNLGKNINTSGNEVFPFYHLDKDSIATLYYSSNAPGGFGGLDIYKSAVTNDSLFSDPVNMGDETDSLNSINSSKDDFAIILNKNGSCGYFSSDRGDSTKLDDDIYKFRIMKIEVYVFDENTKLPIPTAKVNLFQEGGAPVGVPMNVDIEGKASYHKFALNQRFNAFAGAPGYRPGRNGFSSNLDSIPDNGIIRIDIYLDRSPNVELIILANVKGEQQVLFNFDKDVYELNEQNILQKDKLYELFFTNGINYLGNTELTGSNVQIFDQSDPFEIKNLEDSVAQANLTSLLQFNGIIVKNITLIRNIRYNFATNEFNKKDDAKVIPEKEFTKVAQVLYKYPHLDLKLSSHTDRCPLDGNYDNKALSGRRNQAAVTYILDTLNTFQIAENRIKQCAYTYEYPVDEHYGKDGCRNDFNRRTEFKLVYKGREGYVFDCICDPSMLEYSGKPTQKRKRLPKNLGGN
;
A
#
# COMPACT_ATOMS: atom_id res chain seq x y z
N MET A 1 -95.29 -32.32 44.41
CA MET A 1 -94.78 -31.13 43.70
C MET A 1 -95.65 -30.87 42.49
N ASN A 2 -96.25 -29.69 42.38
CA ASN A 2 -97.18 -29.36 41.29
C ASN A 2 -96.43 -29.24 39.95
N LYS A 3 -97.04 -29.76 38.87
CA LYS A 3 -96.50 -29.78 37.50
C LYS A 3 -95.95 -28.43 37.02
N LEU A 4 -96.45 -27.31 37.55
CA LEU A 4 -96.01 -25.95 37.24
C LEU A 4 -94.60 -25.62 37.75
N GLN A 5 -94.21 -26.08 38.94
CA GLN A 5 -92.86 -25.85 39.47
C GLN A 5 -91.81 -26.68 38.72
N PHE A 6 -92.18 -27.86 38.24
CA PHE A 6 -91.28 -28.69 37.42
C PHE A 6 -91.09 -28.09 36.01
N LEU A 7 -92.14 -27.48 35.44
CA LEU A 7 -92.07 -26.79 34.15
C LEU A 7 -91.20 -25.53 34.21
N ILE A 8 -91.32 -24.71 35.27
CA ILE A 8 -90.50 -23.50 35.45
C ILE A 8 -89.02 -23.87 35.67
N LEU A 9 -88.74 -24.96 36.41
CA LEU A 9 -87.38 -25.46 36.57
C LEU A 9 -86.80 -25.96 35.23
N LEU A 10 -87.59 -26.69 34.43
CA LEU A 10 -87.17 -27.14 33.09
C LEU A 10 -86.95 -25.98 32.12
N ILE A 11 -87.79 -24.95 32.14
CA ILE A 11 -87.63 -23.73 31.31
C ILE A 11 -86.39 -22.94 31.75
N GLY A 12 -86.15 -22.81 33.06
CA GLY A 12 -84.95 -22.16 33.61
C GLY A 12 -83.66 -22.92 33.29
N ILE A 13 -83.68 -24.25 33.34
CA ILE A 13 -82.53 -25.11 32.98
C ILE A 13 -82.30 -25.06 31.46
N THR A 14 -83.34 -25.07 30.63
CA THR A 14 -83.19 -24.97 29.16
C THR A 14 -82.78 -23.58 28.69
N PHE A 15 -83.24 -22.49 29.32
CA PHE A 15 -82.74 -21.13 29.06
C PHE A 15 -81.30 -20.92 29.57
N GLY A 16 -80.96 -21.48 30.74
CA GLY A 16 -79.61 -21.47 31.28
C GLY A 16 -78.62 -22.23 30.39
N ILE A 17 -78.98 -23.45 29.95
CA ILE A 17 -78.12 -24.27 29.07
C ILE A 17 -77.95 -23.61 27.70
N SER A 18 -79.00 -22.97 27.14
CA SER A 18 -78.90 -22.29 25.84
C SER A 18 -78.05 -21.00 25.90
N HIS A 19 -78.13 -20.21 26.97
CA HIS A 19 -77.25 -19.04 27.13
C HIS A 19 -75.80 -19.42 27.47
N PHE A 20 -75.62 -20.49 28.27
CA PHE A 20 -74.29 -20.99 28.62
C PHE A 20 -73.58 -21.62 27.40
N THR A 21 -74.31 -22.35 26.55
CA THR A 21 -73.76 -22.93 25.30
C THR A 21 -73.39 -21.86 24.27
N ILE A 22 -74.20 -20.79 24.13
CA ILE A 22 -73.88 -19.65 23.25
C ILE A 22 -72.62 -18.90 23.74
N ALA A 23 -72.46 -18.71 25.05
CA ALA A 23 -71.29 -18.05 25.64
C ALA A 23 -70.00 -18.90 25.54
N GLN A 24 -70.09 -20.22 25.77
CA GLN A 24 -68.97 -21.15 25.61
C GLN A 24 -68.50 -21.23 24.16
N GLU A 25 -69.43 -21.29 23.19
CA GLU A 25 -69.10 -21.26 21.77
C GLU A 25 -68.48 -19.92 21.33
N MET A 26 -68.98 -18.78 21.84
CA MET A 26 -68.40 -17.46 21.53
C MET A 26 -66.96 -17.35 22.04
N ASN A 27 -66.69 -17.75 23.28
CA ASN A 27 -65.34 -17.73 23.86
C ASN A 27 -64.38 -18.65 23.11
N GLY A 28 -64.84 -19.84 22.69
CA GLY A 28 -64.04 -20.73 21.83
C GLY A 28 -63.74 -20.12 20.45
N THR A 29 -64.70 -19.40 19.86
CA THR A 29 -64.52 -18.75 18.55
C THR A 29 -63.54 -17.57 18.62
N ILE A 30 -63.55 -16.80 19.72
CA ILE A 30 -62.60 -15.69 19.96
C ILE A 30 -61.20 -16.22 20.26
N ALA A 31 -61.06 -17.30 21.05
CA ALA A 31 -59.77 -17.92 21.32
C ALA A 31 -59.11 -18.46 20.04
N LEU A 32 -59.88 -19.08 19.14
CA LEU A 32 -59.41 -19.48 17.81
C LEU A 32 -59.00 -18.29 16.95
N ALA A 33 -59.74 -17.19 17.00
CA ALA A 33 -59.41 -15.96 16.28
C ALA A 33 -58.11 -15.31 16.81
N ASP A 34 -57.93 -15.24 18.13
CA ASP A 34 -56.72 -14.73 18.78
C ASP A 34 -55.49 -15.61 18.44
N SER A 35 -55.66 -16.94 18.37
CA SER A 35 -54.59 -17.86 17.94
C SER A 35 -54.21 -17.63 16.47
N ALA A 36 -55.19 -17.54 15.58
CA ALA A 36 -54.96 -17.26 14.16
C ALA A 36 -54.27 -15.89 13.95
N LEU A 37 -54.65 -14.88 14.74
CA LEU A 37 -54.03 -13.56 14.68
C LEU A 37 -52.55 -13.60 15.09
N LYS A 38 -52.20 -14.38 16.14
CA LYS A 38 -50.81 -14.58 16.57
C LYS A 38 -49.97 -15.35 15.55
N MET A 39 -50.58 -16.26 14.80
CA MET A 39 -49.92 -17.04 13.74
C MET A 39 -49.81 -16.28 12.40
N GLY A 40 -50.29 -15.04 12.32
CA GLY A 40 -50.28 -14.25 11.08
C GLY A 40 -51.37 -14.63 10.07
N GLU A 41 -52.34 -15.47 10.45
CA GLU A 41 -53.48 -15.85 9.60
C GLU A 41 -54.61 -14.82 9.68
N PHE A 42 -54.32 -13.58 9.28
CA PHE A 42 -55.19 -12.42 9.51
C PHE A 42 -56.61 -12.56 8.93
N LYS A 43 -56.76 -13.14 7.72
CA LYS A 43 -58.08 -13.38 7.11
C LYS A 43 -58.93 -14.36 7.92
N VAL A 44 -58.30 -15.39 8.47
CA VAL A 44 -58.95 -16.41 9.30
C VAL A 44 -59.36 -15.81 10.64
N ALA A 45 -58.46 -15.04 11.26
CA ALA A 45 -58.75 -14.30 12.49
C ALA A 45 -59.95 -13.36 12.31
N ILE A 46 -59.92 -12.51 11.26
CA ILE A 46 -61.02 -11.58 10.95
C ILE A 46 -62.34 -12.32 10.73
N LYS A 47 -62.35 -13.40 9.94
CA LYS A 47 -63.57 -14.20 9.70
C LYS A 47 -64.17 -14.74 10.99
N ASN A 48 -63.34 -15.21 11.91
CA ASN A 48 -63.79 -15.73 13.20
C ASN A 48 -64.26 -14.60 14.14
N TYR A 49 -63.59 -13.45 14.17
CA TYR A 49 -64.08 -12.27 14.88
C TYR A 49 -65.41 -11.75 14.31
N GLU A 50 -65.59 -11.74 12.97
CA GLU A 50 -66.85 -11.38 12.32
C GLU A 50 -67.98 -12.34 12.72
N LYS A 51 -67.68 -13.64 12.78
CA LYS A 51 -68.63 -14.67 13.23
C LYS A 51 -69.03 -14.47 14.68
N ALA A 52 -68.06 -14.24 15.58
CA ALA A 52 -68.34 -13.94 16.98
C ALA A 52 -69.17 -12.65 17.13
N TYR A 53 -68.79 -11.58 16.41
CA TYR A 53 -69.50 -10.30 16.45
C TYR A 53 -70.93 -10.39 15.89
N SER A 54 -71.17 -11.26 14.91
CA SER A 54 -72.51 -11.47 14.34
C SER A 54 -73.49 -12.10 15.33
N LYS A 55 -73.00 -12.93 16.26
CA LYS A 55 -73.80 -13.58 17.31
C LYS A 55 -74.22 -12.59 18.41
N ASN A 56 -73.39 -11.60 18.73
CA ASN A 56 -73.74 -10.54 19.68
C ASN A 56 -73.16 -9.18 19.26
N LYS A 57 -73.92 -8.43 18.46
CA LYS A 57 -73.51 -7.11 17.91
C LYS A 57 -73.41 -5.99 18.97
N LYS A 58 -73.75 -6.25 20.23
CA LYS A 58 -73.64 -5.30 21.35
C LYS A 58 -72.46 -5.59 22.27
N ASP A 59 -71.74 -6.69 22.06
CA ASP A 59 -70.57 -7.02 22.88
C ASP A 59 -69.36 -6.18 22.47
N GLU A 60 -68.95 -5.29 23.38
CA GLU A 60 -67.85 -4.36 23.20
C GLU A 60 -66.51 -5.08 23.03
N ASN A 61 -66.29 -6.16 23.78
CA ASN A 61 -65.03 -6.91 23.72
C ASN A 61 -64.82 -7.54 22.34
N THR A 62 -65.85 -8.22 21.81
CA THR A 62 -65.80 -8.79 20.46
C THR A 62 -65.68 -7.71 19.37
N ALA A 63 -66.33 -6.56 19.53
CA ALA A 63 -66.21 -5.44 18.59
C ALA A 63 -64.79 -4.85 18.57
N ASN A 64 -64.15 -4.73 19.73
CA ASN A 64 -62.77 -4.25 19.86
C ASN A 64 -61.77 -5.24 19.25
N LYS A 65 -61.93 -6.53 19.51
CA LYS A 65 -61.12 -7.61 18.91
C LYS A 65 -61.25 -7.66 17.38
N LEU A 66 -62.46 -7.47 16.86
CA LEU A 66 -62.69 -7.36 15.41
C LEU A 66 -61.98 -6.12 14.82
N ALA A 67 -62.03 -4.99 15.52
CA ALA A 67 -61.33 -3.77 15.10
C ALA A 67 -59.81 -3.98 15.11
N GLU A 68 -59.26 -4.63 16.13
CA GLU A 68 -57.83 -5.01 16.22
C GLU A 68 -57.42 -5.92 15.05
N GLY A 69 -58.23 -6.93 14.72
CA GLY A 69 -58.00 -7.79 13.57
C GLY A 69 -57.94 -7.02 12.24
N TYR A 70 -58.86 -6.08 12.03
CA TYR A 70 -58.84 -5.21 10.84
C TYR A 70 -57.62 -4.29 10.79
N LEU A 71 -57.19 -3.71 11.92
CA LEU A 71 -56.01 -2.86 11.97
C LEU A 71 -54.72 -3.66 11.75
N ALA A 72 -54.60 -4.83 12.38
CA ALA A 72 -53.45 -5.72 12.22
C ALA A 72 -53.30 -6.17 10.77
N TYR A 73 -54.40 -6.57 10.13
CA TYR A 73 -54.35 -6.99 8.73
C TYR A 73 -54.06 -5.83 7.78
N SER A 74 -54.62 -4.64 8.07
CA SER A 74 -54.30 -3.43 7.33
C SER A 74 -52.80 -3.08 7.40
N LYS A 75 -52.19 -3.17 8.58
CA LYS A 75 -50.75 -2.97 8.76
C LYS A 75 -49.92 -4.02 8.00
N GLU A 76 -50.32 -5.28 8.04
CA GLU A 76 -49.64 -6.35 7.32
C GLU A 76 -49.70 -6.15 5.80
N LEU A 77 -50.90 -5.86 5.27
CA LEU A 77 -51.08 -5.54 3.86
C LEU A 77 -50.27 -4.31 3.44
N SER A 78 -50.09 -3.34 4.35
CA SER A 78 -49.27 -2.15 4.09
C SER A 78 -47.76 -2.47 4.06
N LYS A 79 -47.30 -3.45 4.85
CA LYS A 79 -45.91 -3.97 4.79
C LYS A 79 -45.65 -4.74 3.50
N GLN A 80 -46.67 -5.42 2.98
CA GLN A 80 -46.63 -6.16 1.71
C GLN A 80 -46.92 -5.26 0.50
N GLU A 81 -46.92 -3.94 0.67
CA GLU A 81 -47.22 -2.94 -0.36
C GLU A 81 -48.58 -3.10 -1.06
N ASN A 82 -49.52 -3.82 -0.43
CA ASN A 82 -50.85 -4.11 -0.95
C ASN A 82 -51.90 -3.17 -0.34
N TYR A 83 -51.76 -1.88 -0.62
CA TYR A 83 -52.42 -0.88 0.20
C TYR A 83 -53.89 -0.57 -0.15
N GLU A 84 -54.41 -0.95 -1.32
CA GLU A 84 -55.83 -0.81 -1.63
C GLU A 84 -56.68 -1.70 -0.70
N PRO A 85 -56.37 -3.01 -0.56
CA PRO A 85 -56.88 -3.84 0.53
C PRO A 85 -56.59 -3.27 1.92
N ALA A 86 -55.37 -2.76 2.17
CA ALA A 86 -55.02 -2.19 3.47
C ALA A 86 -55.94 -1.04 3.86
N LEU A 87 -56.29 -0.15 2.92
CA LEU A 87 -57.22 0.95 3.12
C LEU A 87 -58.62 0.46 3.47
N ILE A 88 -59.11 -0.55 2.75
CA ILE A 88 -60.44 -1.13 2.98
C ILE A 88 -60.52 -1.65 4.41
N PHE A 89 -59.51 -2.40 4.86
CA PHE A 89 -59.48 -2.93 6.23
C PHE A 89 -59.28 -1.82 7.28
N TYR A 90 -58.50 -0.78 6.99
CA TYR A 90 -58.38 0.38 7.88
C TYR A 90 -59.70 1.15 8.03
N GLN A 91 -60.45 1.34 6.93
CA GLN A 91 -61.78 1.95 6.97
C GLN A 91 -62.78 1.09 7.76
N LYS A 92 -62.68 -0.24 7.66
CA LYS A 92 -63.46 -1.17 8.49
C LYS A 92 -63.09 -1.05 9.97
N PHE A 93 -61.81 -0.91 10.32
CA PHE A 93 -61.35 -0.61 11.68
C PHE A 93 -61.98 0.68 12.22
N LEU A 94 -61.90 1.79 11.47
CA LEU A 94 -62.48 3.07 11.89
C LEU A 94 -64.01 2.96 12.09
N LYS A 95 -64.70 2.22 11.21
CA LYS A 95 -66.15 1.98 11.31
C LYS A 95 -66.52 1.13 12.52
N ALA A 96 -65.70 0.14 12.87
CA ALA A 96 -65.89 -0.71 14.04
C ALA A 96 -65.68 0.07 15.35
N ARG A 97 -64.60 0.86 15.46
CA ARG A 97 -64.30 1.69 16.64
C ARG A 97 -65.31 2.82 16.88
N LYS A 98 -65.83 3.45 15.82
CA LYS A 98 -66.80 4.57 15.91
C LYS A 98 -68.05 4.26 16.76
N ARG A 99 -68.39 2.99 16.97
CA ARG A 99 -69.61 2.55 17.66
C ARG A 99 -69.45 2.32 19.16
N PHE A 100 -68.24 2.03 19.65
CA PHE A 100 -68.01 1.61 21.04
C PHE A 100 -66.88 2.38 21.73
N ASN A 101 -65.83 2.77 21.01
CA ASN A 101 -64.72 3.55 21.56
C ASN A 101 -64.13 4.47 20.46
N PRO A 102 -64.56 5.73 20.36
CA PRO A 102 -64.12 6.61 19.29
C PRO A 102 -62.60 6.82 19.36
N VAL A 103 -61.89 6.44 18.29
CA VAL A 103 -60.45 6.69 18.15
C VAL A 103 -60.18 8.17 18.38
N SER A 104 -59.16 8.49 19.17
CA SER A 104 -58.81 9.89 19.44
C SER A 104 -58.54 10.61 18.11
N THR A 105 -58.91 11.90 18.03
CA THR A 105 -58.71 12.69 16.81
C THR A 105 -57.25 12.72 16.38
N ASN A 106 -56.29 12.70 17.32
CA ASN A 106 -54.85 12.66 17.03
C ASN A 106 -54.41 11.33 16.42
N GLU A 107 -54.81 10.20 17.00
CA GLU A 107 -54.46 8.87 16.50
C GLU A 107 -55.07 8.61 15.11
N SER A 108 -56.27 9.16 14.86
CA SER A 108 -56.85 9.18 13.52
C SER A 108 -56.06 10.07 12.56
N VAL A 109 -55.54 11.23 12.99
CA VAL A 109 -54.74 12.13 12.14
C VAL A 109 -53.42 11.47 11.74
N GLU A 110 -52.65 10.96 12.69
CA GLU A 110 -51.35 10.32 12.44
C GLU A 110 -51.46 9.11 11.51
N SER A 111 -52.51 8.31 11.68
CA SER A 111 -52.76 7.16 10.80
C SER A 111 -53.20 7.56 9.38
N HIS A 112 -53.95 8.66 9.23
CA HIS A 112 -54.29 9.19 7.90
C HIS A 112 -53.08 9.82 7.20
N ILE A 113 -52.17 10.46 7.96
CA ILE A 113 -50.88 10.96 7.45
C ILE A 113 -50.04 9.79 6.96
N GLY A 114 -49.87 8.74 7.78
CA GLY A 114 -49.13 7.54 7.38
C GLY A 114 -49.67 6.87 6.12
N PHE A 115 -50.99 6.87 5.91
CA PHE A 115 -51.60 6.36 4.69
C PHE A 115 -51.44 7.31 3.48
N ALA A 116 -51.57 8.63 3.70
CA ALA A 116 -51.39 9.62 2.65
C ALA A 116 -49.93 9.62 2.15
N ASP A 117 -48.96 9.66 3.06
CA ASP A 117 -47.53 9.66 2.78
C ASP A 117 -47.04 8.29 2.29
N GLY A 118 -47.47 7.21 2.95
CA GLY A 118 -46.97 5.86 2.72
C GLY A 118 -47.57 5.15 1.50
N TYR A 119 -48.78 5.52 1.06
CA TYR A 119 -49.43 4.89 -0.10
C TYR A 119 -49.78 5.87 -1.21
N LEU A 120 -50.63 6.86 -0.94
CA LEU A 120 -51.23 7.67 -2.02
C LEU A 120 -50.20 8.57 -2.70
N TYR A 121 -49.34 9.21 -1.91
CA TYR A 121 -48.28 10.06 -2.43
C TYR A 121 -47.17 9.25 -3.13
N ARG A 122 -46.70 8.15 -2.50
CA ARG A 122 -45.67 7.27 -3.09
C ARG A 122 -46.11 6.62 -4.41
N ASN A 123 -47.38 6.22 -4.53
CA ASN A 123 -47.92 5.62 -5.75
C ASN A 123 -48.47 6.63 -6.77
N ARG A 124 -48.14 7.91 -6.62
CA ARG A 124 -48.48 8.98 -7.57
C ARG A 124 -49.99 9.21 -7.78
N ASP A 125 -50.85 8.75 -6.86
CA ASP A 125 -52.29 9.09 -6.85
C ASP A 125 -52.50 10.42 -6.12
N TYR A 126 -51.91 11.48 -6.67
CA TYR A 126 -51.86 12.80 -6.06
C TYR A 126 -53.24 13.42 -5.90
N GLN A 127 -54.22 13.01 -6.71
CA GLN A 127 -55.59 13.50 -6.60
C GLN A 127 -56.27 12.98 -5.33
N LYS A 128 -56.11 11.69 -5.00
CA LYS A 128 -56.62 11.13 -3.74
C LYS A 128 -55.77 11.59 -2.55
N ALA A 129 -54.45 11.68 -2.70
CA ALA A 129 -53.55 12.19 -1.66
C ALA A 129 -53.94 13.63 -1.26
N ALA A 130 -54.11 14.53 -2.23
CA ALA A 130 -54.51 15.92 -1.99
C ALA A 130 -55.87 16.04 -1.27
N ARG A 131 -56.85 15.19 -1.63
CA ARG A 131 -58.15 15.13 -0.92
C ARG A 131 -57.98 14.69 0.53
N LEU A 132 -57.10 13.72 0.78
CA LEU A 132 -56.83 13.20 2.11
C LEU A 132 -56.08 14.22 2.97
N TYR A 133 -55.04 14.87 2.46
CA TYR A 133 -54.33 15.95 3.15
C TYR A 133 -55.24 17.13 3.47
N LYS A 134 -56.13 17.55 2.55
CA LYS A 134 -57.17 18.56 2.86
C LYS A 134 -58.07 18.14 4.02
N LYS A 135 -58.46 16.86 4.06
CA LYS A 135 -59.27 16.30 5.15
C LYS A 135 -58.49 16.29 6.47
N ILE A 136 -57.21 15.92 6.45
CA ILE A 136 -56.30 15.95 7.60
C ILE A 136 -56.21 17.37 8.17
N LEU A 137 -55.95 18.38 7.33
CA LEU A 137 -55.89 19.80 7.76
C LEU A 137 -57.21 20.26 8.41
N LYS A 138 -58.35 19.82 7.88
CA LYS A 138 -59.67 20.13 8.47
C LYS A 138 -59.87 19.42 9.82
N MET A 139 -59.35 18.21 9.97
CA MET A 139 -59.41 17.44 11.22
C MET A 139 -58.52 18.06 12.30
N GLU A 140 -57.28 18.44 11.97
CA GLU A 140 -56.38 19.13 12.90
C GLU A 140 -56.96 20.47 13.36
N LYS A 141 -57.51 21.26 12.44
CA LYS A 141 -58.20 22.52 12.77
C LYS A 141 -59.37 22.31 13.73
N LYS A 142 -60.15 21.23 13.56
CA LYS A 142 -61.28 20.89 14.45
C LYS A 142 -60.81 20.36 15.81
N ALA A 143 -59.66 19.70 15.84
CA ALA A 143 -59.03 19.20 17.07
C ALA A 143 -58.27 20.27 17.86
N GLY A 144 -58.06 21.47 17.28
CA GLY A 144 -57.30 22.55 17.91
C GLY A 144 -55.78 22.32 17.90
N THR A 145 -55.28 21.43 17.06
CA THR A 145 -53.86 21.04 17.02
C THR A 145 -53.15 21.66 15.83
N THR A 146 -51.91 22.10 16.01
CA THR A 146 -51.05 22.65 14.94
C THR A 146 -49.89 21.73 14.54
N LYS A 147 -49.79 20.55 15.18
CA LYS A 147 -48.62 19.65 15.16
C LYS A 147 -48.13 19.31 13.74
N HIS A 148 -49.02 19.02 12.79
CA HIS A 148 -48.61 18.61 11.45
C HIS A 148 -49.00 19.60 10.35
N ILE A 149 -49.62 20.73 10.69
CA ILE A 149 -50.17 21.69 9.72
C ILE A 149 -49.12 22.11 8.68
N HIS A 150 -47.89 22.41 9.10
CA HIS A 150 -46.81 22.81 8.19
C HIS A 150 -46.48 21.69 7.19
N SER A 151 -46.12 20.50 7.68
CA SER A 151 -45.76 19.33 6.86
C SER A 151 -46.88 18.87 5.92
N VAL A 152 -48.13 18.84 6.41
CA VAL A 152 -49.30 18.42 5.62
C VAL A 152 -49.66 19.48 4.58
N THR A 153 -49.52 20.77 4.90
CA THR A 153 -49.76 21.85 3.93
C THR A 153 -48.70 21.85 2.83
N GLN A 154 -47.45 21.53 3.16
CA GLN A 154 -46.38 21.37 2.18
C GLN A 154 -46.65 20.18 1.25
N LYS A 155 -46.93 19.00 1.81
CA LYS A 155 -47.30 17.80 1.02
C LYS A 155 -48.52 18.02 0.14
N LEU A 156 -49.48 18.79 0.62
CA LEU A 156 -50.64 19.20 -0.16
C LEU A 156 -50.28 20.14 -1.32
N ALA A 157 -49.38 21.10 -1.09
CA ALA A 157 -48.87 21.99 -2.13
C ALA A 157 -48.14 21.19 -3.21
N GLU A 158 -47.26 20.26 -2.81
CA GLU A 158 -46.57 19.32 -3.70
C GLU A 158 -47.56 18.48 -4.53
N CYS A 159 -48.63 17.95 -3.93
CA CYS A 159 -49.66 17.23 -4.70
C CYS A 159 -50.32 18.10 -5.77
N PHE A 160 -50.50 19.40 -5.53
CA PHE A 160 -51.09 20.29 -6.55
C PHE A 160 -50.10 20.66 -7.66
N VAL A 161 -48.80 20.65 -7.37
CA VAL A 161 -47.76 20.74 -8.41
C VAL A 161 -47.85 19.51 -9.32
N GLU A 162 -47.95 18.31 -8.74
CA GLU A 162 -48.09 17.04 -9.49
C GLU A 162 -49.37 16.95 -10.34
N LEU A 163 -50.44 17.62 -9.91
CA LEU A 163 -51.71 17.69 -10.63
C LEU A 163 -51.77 18.83 -11.66
N ASN A 164 -50.65 19.51 -11.93
CA ASN A 164 -50.58 20.69 -12.80
C ASN A 164 -51.54 21.83 -12.39
N ASN A 165 -51.90 21.93 -11.11
CA ASN A 165 -52.78 22.98 -10.58
C ASN A 165 -51.98 24.01 -9.78
N PHE A 166 -51.17 24.75 -10.53
CA PHE A 166 -50.13 25.63 -10.03
C PHE A 166 -50.64 26.84 -9.23
N SER A 167 -51.80 27.41 -9.61
CA SER A 167 -52.45 28.48 -8.84
C SER A 167 -52.82 28.03 -7.43
N THR A 168 -53.26 26.78 -7.29
CA THR A 168 -53.60 26.20 -5.99
C THR A 168 -52.35 25.85 -5.18
N ALA A 169 -51.31 25.31 -5.83
CA ALA A 169 -50.01 25.04 -5.19
C ALA A 169 -49.38 26.31 -4.61
N LYS A 170 -49.32 27.40 -5.40
CA LYS A 170 -48.86 28.74 -4.98
C LYS A 170 -49.59 29.22 -3.73
N ASN A 171 -50.92 29.10 -3.70
CA ASN A 171 -51.72 29.51 -2.55
C ASN A 171 -51.43 28.72 -1.27
N TYR A 172 -51.05 27.44 -1.38
CA TYR A 172 -50.67 26.64 -0.20
C TYR A 172 -49.23 26.91 0.23
N TYR A 173 -48.28 27.06 -0.70
CA TYR A 173 -46.92 27.48 -0.35
C TYR A 173 -46.89 28.87 0.30
N GLY A 174 -47.70 29.83 -0.19
CA GLY A 174 -47.82 31.16 0.41
C GLY A 174 -48.46 31.19 1.81
N ARG A 175 -49.10 30.09 2.26
CA ARG A 175 -49.57 29.94 3.65
C ARG A 175 -48.47 29.51 4.61
N ILE A 176 -47.40 28.91 4.09
CA ILE A 176 -46.27 28.40 4.87
C ILE A 176 -45.16 29.45 4.93
N TYR A 177 -44.82 30.02 3.76
CA TYR A 177 -43.65 30.87 3.59
C TYR A 177 -43.98 32.38 3.50
N GLY A 178 -45.27 32.74 3.60
CA GLY A 178 -45.75 34.12 3.52
C GLY A 178 -46.31 34.48 2.14
N LYS A 179 -47.31 35.39 2.11
CA LYS A 179 -47.96 35.83 0.86
C LYS A 179 -47.09 36.75 -0.02
N GLU A 180 -46.01 37.30 0.55
CA GLU A 180 -45.12 38.29 -0.07
C GLU A 180 -43.68 37.82 -0.30
N ARG A 181 -43.31 36.58 0.05
CA ARG A 181 -41.99 36.04 -0.33
C ARG A 181 -42.01 35.49 -1.75
N ASP A 182 -40.96 35.77 -2.50
CA ASP A 182 -40.83 35.33 -3.89
C ASP A 182 -40.78 33.78 -3.91
N LEU A 183 -41.60 33.16 -4.76
CA LEU A 183 -41.59 31.71 -4.92
C LEU A 183 -40.24 31.19 -5.44
N ASN A 184 -39.44 32.09 -6.03
CA ASN A 184 -38.03 31.85 -6.35
C ASN A 184 -37.20 31.52 -5.11
N GLU A 185 -37.29 32.34 -4.05
CA GLU A 185 -36.56 32.11 -2.80
C GLU A 185 -36.92 30.77 -2.15
N VAL A 186 -38.19 30.34 -2.30
CA VAL A 186 -38.65 29.03 -1.82
C VAL A 186 -38.03 27.90 -2.64
N ALA A 187 -37.98 28.04 -3.97
CA ALA A 187 -37.34 27.06 -4.85
C ALA A 187 -35.81 26.99 -4.60
N ASP A 188 -35.17 28.14 -4.38
CA ASP A 188 -33.75 28.26 -4.05
C ASP A 188 -33.44 27.62 -2.68
N SER A 189 -34.25 27.88 -1.65
CA SER A 189 -34.12 27.24 -0.34
C SER A 189 -34.35 25.71 -0.42
N MET A 190 -35.30 25.25 -1.25
CA MET A 190 -35.51 23.82 -1.51
C MET A 190 -34.28 23.18 -2.18
N TYR A 191 -33.64 23.88 -3.12
CA TYR A 191 -32.43 23.42 -3.81
C TYR A 191 -31.22 23.43 -2.86
N CYS A 192 -30.93 24.58 -2.23
CA CYS A 192 -29.71 24.81 -1.47
C CYS A 192 -29.72 24.25 -0.05
N GLN A 193 -30.82 24.42 0.70
CA GLN A 193 -30.85 24.10 2.14
C GLN A 193 -31.47 22.74 2.41
N ALA A 194 -32.61 22.44 1.76
CA ALA A 194 -33.32 21.18 1.98
C ALA A 194 -32.81 20.02 1.11
N LYS A 195 -31.96 20.31 0.11
CA LYS A 195 -31.53 19.36 -0.93
C LYS A 195 -32.69 18.58 -1.56
N ALA A 196 -33.86 19.22 -1.62
CA ALA A 196 -35.10 18.67 -2.14
C ALA A 196 -35.17 18.89 -3.66
N TYR A 197 -34.13 18.42 -4.35
CA TYR A 197 -33.81 18.76 -5.73
C TYR A 197 -34.98 18.52 -6.70
N GLU A 198 -35.63 17.35 -6.63
CA GLU A 198 -36.78 17.06 -7.48
C GLU A 198 -37.97 18.03 -7.22
N SER A 199 -38.20 18.41 -5.97
CA SER A 199 -39.28 19.33 -5.60
C SER A 199 -38.97 20.75 -6.05
N SER A 200 -37.71 21.16 -5.91
CA SER A 200 -37.22 22.45 -6.40
C SER A 200 -37.36 22.56 -7.92
N ALA A 201 -36.93 21.53 -8.68
CA ALA A 201 -37.07 21.47 -10.13
C ALA A 201 -38.53 21.68 -10.58
N ARG A 202 -39.48 21.07 -9.87
CA ARG A 202 -40.92 21.18 -10.17
C ARG A 202 -41.48 22.58 -9.87
N LEU A 203 -40.99 23.22 -8.80
CA LEU A 203 -41.38 24.59 -8.47
C LEU A 203 -40.80 25.59 -9.48
N TYR A 204 -39.53 25.46 -9.88
CA TYR A 204 -38.96 26.28 -10.95
C TYR A 204 -39.70 26.11 -12.28
N ARG A 205 -40.11 24.90 -12.66
CA ARG A 205 -40.97 24.68 -13.85
C ARG A 205 -42.28 25.44 -13.76
N THR A 206 -42.90 25.41 -12.58
CA THR A 206 -44.15 26.12 -12.32
C THR A 206 -43.97 27.63 -12.49
N LEU A 207 -42.85 28.17 -12.02
CA LEU A 207 -42.51 29.59 -12.12
C LEU A 207 -42.21 29.99 -13.55
N ARG A 208 -41.42 29.18 -14.26
CA ARG A 208 -41.14 29.33 -15.69
C ARG A 208 -42.42 29.45 -16.52
N ASP A 209 -43.31 28.47 -16.37
CA ASP A 209 -44.52 28.37 -17.17
C ASP A 209 -45.55 29.46 -16.81
N GLY A 210 -45.64 29.82 -15.51
CA GLY A 210 -46.55 30.85 -15.01
C GLY A 210 -46.13 32.27 -15.38
N LEU A 211 -44.83 32.57 -15.37
CA LEU A 211 -44.28 33.89 -15.71
C LEU A 211 -43.98 34.05 -17.21
N LYS A 212 -43.99 32.94 -17.97
CA LYS A 212 -43.55 32.86 -19.38
C LYS A 212 -42.10 33.34 -19.59
N ILE A 213 -41.28 33.23 -18.55
CA ILE A 213 -39.86 33.56 -18.56
C ILE A 213 -39.11 32.23 -18.60
N LYS A 214 -38.32 31.97 -19.65
CA LYS A 214 -37.58 30.71 -19.82
C LYS A 214 -36.25 30.71 -19.07
N ASP A 215 -35.43 31.72 -19.31
CA ASP A 215 -34.17 31.95 -18.57
C ASP A 215 -34.39 32.93 -17.42
N PRO A 216 -33.96 32.65 -16.17
CA PRO A 216 -32.99 31.64 -15.73
C PRO A 216 -33.61 30.34 -15.16
N TYR A 217 -34.88 30.04 -15.43
CA TYR A 217 -35.51 28.87 -14.82
C TYR A 217 -35.09 27.56 -15.46
N ASP A 218 -34.90 27.52 -16.79
CA ASP A 218 -34.47 26.29 -17.49
C ASP A 218 -33.14 25.74 -16.92
N ILE A 219 -32.18 26.62 -16.59
CA ILE A 219 -30.91 26.25 -15.95
C ILE A 219 -31.10 25.77 -14.51
N GLN A 220 -31.93 26.43 -13.70
CA GLN A 220 -32.18 26.01 -12.30
C GLN A 220 -32.91 24.66 -12.24
N ILE A 221 -33.76 24.37 -13.22
CA ILE A 221 -34.43 23.08 -13.37
C ILE A 221 -33.41 22.01 -13.76
N ALA A 222 -32.51 22.31 -14.70
CA ALA A 222 -31.44 21.40 -15.10
C ALA A 222 -30.50 21.05 -13.93
N ARG A 223 -30.05 22.06 -13.19
CA ARG A 223 -29.25 21.91 -11.96
C ARG A 223 -29.95 21.09 -10.90
N SER A 224 -31.24 21.34 -10.69
CA SER A 224 -32.05 20.56 -9.77
C SER A 224 -32.11 19.09 -10.19
N TYR A 225 -32.29 18.76 -11.46
CA TYR A 225 -32.25 17.35 -11.88
C TYR A 225 -30.85 16.74 -11.81
N TRP A 226 -29.81 17.51 -12.12
CA TRP A 226 -28.42 17.09 -11.94
C TRP A 226 -28.11 16.76 -10.48
N GLY A 227 -28.46 17.64 -9.54
CA GLY A 227 -28.29 17.42 -8.09
C GLY A 227 -29.14 16.26 -7.58
N ASN A 228 -30.31 16.03 -8.16
CA ASN A 228 -31.14 14.85 -7.89
C ASN A 228 -30.61 13.55 -8.53
N ARG A 229 -29.46 13.59 -9.23
CA ARG A 229 -28.88 12.50 -10.03
C ARG A 229 -29.83 11.93 -11.10
N ASP A 230 -30.87 12.67 -11.47
CA ASP A 230 -31.79 12.31 -12.55
C ASP A 230 -31.19 12.83 -13.87
N MET A 231 -30.16 12.13 -14.33
CA MET A 231 -29.33 12.58 -15.46
C MET A 231 -30.17 12.76 -16.73
N GLU A 232 -31.26 11.99 -16.90
CA GLU A 232 -32.08 12.00 -18.13
C GLU A 232 -32.85 13.30 -18.21
N LYS A 233 -33.49 13.70 -17.10
CA LYS A 233 -34.12 15.01 -17.00
C LYS A 233 -33.07 16.12 -16.96
N ALA A 234 -31.91 15.92 -16.34
CA ALA A 234 -30.85 16.92 -16.40
C ALA A 234 -30.45 17.21 -17.85
N LEU A 235 -30.30 16.16 -18.69
CA LEU A 235 -29.98 16.28 -20.11
C LEU A 235 -31.06 17.02 -20.88
N GLU A 236 -32.32 16.64 -20.66
CA GLU A 236 -33.50 17.26 -21.30
C GLU A 236 -33.55 18.77 -21.03
N TRP A 237 -33.14 19.20 -19.84
CA TRP A 237 -33.23 20.60 -19.43
C TRP A 237 -31.96 21.38 -19.77
N TYR A 238 -30.77 20.80 -19.61
CA TYR A 238 -29.53 21.42 -20.06
C TYR A 238 -29.51 21.65 -21.57
N SER A 239 -30.04 20.73 -22.37
CA SER A 239 -30.14 20.90 -23.84
C SER A 239 -31.11 22.00 -24.29
N LYS A 240 -32.03 22.44 -23.43
CA LYS A 240 -32.92 23.59 -23.70
C LYS A 240 -32.23 24.93 -23.41
N PHE A 241 -31.32 24.92 -22.44
CA PHE A 241 -30.58 26.09 -22.00
C PHE A 241 -29.30 26.33 -22.83
N LEU A 242 -28.52 25.28 -23.08
CA LEU A 242 -27.24 25.35 -23.79
C LEU A 242 -27.40 25.05 -25.27
N SER A 243 -27.09 26.03 -26.13
CA SER A 243 -27.04 25.80 -27.57
C SER A 243 -25.69 25.26 -28.03
N GLU A 244 -25.63 24.56 -29.19
CA GLU A 244 -24.35 24.19 -29.82
C GLU A 244 -23.45 25.41 -30.12
N LYS A 245 -24.02 26.62 -30.18
CA LYS A 245 -23.25 27.85 -30.37
C LYS A 245 -22.55 28.28 -29.09
N ASP A 246 -23.17 28.08 -27.92
CA ASP A 246 -22.57 28.44 -26.63
C ASP A 246 -21.45 27.47 -26.26
N ILE A 247 -21.62 26.19 -26.60
CA ILE A 247 -20.57 25.16 -26.56
C ILE A 247 -19.36 25.51 -27.45
N ARG A 248 -19.62 26.08 -28.64
CA ARG A 248 -18.57 26.47 -29.60
C ARG A 248 -17.81 27.74 -29.22
N LYS A 249 -18.33 28.58 -28.32
CA LYS A 249 -17.64 29.80 -27.85
C LYS A 249 -16.55 29.52 -26.82
N LEU A 250 -16.50 28.31 -26.28
CA LEU A 250 -15.44 27.88 -25.35
C LEU A 250 -14.15 27.66 -26.14
N ASP A 251 -13.34 28.70 -26.29
CA ASP A 251 -12.06 28.63 -27.01
C ASP A 251 -10.83 28.58 -26.07
N SER A 252 -11.05 28.62 -24.75
CA SER A 252 -10.01 28.57 -23.72
C SER A 252 -10.31 27.52 -22.66
N VAL A 253 -9.24 27.01 -22.02
CA VAL A 253 -9.35 26.14 -20.84
C VAL A 253 -9.92 26.94 -19.66
N ILE A 254 -11.05 26.51 -19.13
CA ILE A 254 -11.76 27.13 -18.00
C ILE A 254 -11.43 26.37 -16.72
N THR A 255 -10.98 27.07 -15.67
CA THR A 255 -10.81 26.46 -14.35
C THR A 255 -12.12 26.49 -13.57
N ILE A 256 -12.60 25.33 -13.10
CA ILE A 256 -13.83 25.16 -12.31
C ILE A 256 -13.46 24.60 -10.93
N ASN A 257 -13.97 25.21 -9.85
CA ASN A 257 -13.91 24.61 -8.52
C ASN A 257 -15.04 23.59 -8.35
N ALA A 258 -14.70 22.33 -8.02
CA ALA A 258 -15.67 21.24 -7.88
C ALA A 258 -16.72 21.47 -6.77
N ASN A 259 -16.41 22.30 -5.77
CA ASN A 259 -17.33 22.62 -4.67
C ASN A 259 -18.29 23.77 -4.97
N PHE A 260 -18.21 24.36 -6.17
CA PHE A 260 -19.08 25.46 -6.56
C PHE A 260 -20.46 24.94 -6.97
N ASP A 261 -21.32 24.67 -5.99
CA ASP A 261 -22.75 24.71 -6.21
C ASP A 261 -23.20 26.16 -5.96
N GLY A 262 -23.96 26.76 -6.89
CA GLY A 262 -24.33 28.19 -6.87
C GLY A 262 -25.11 28.69 -5.63
N CYS A 263 -25.16 27.89 -4.57
CA CYS A 263 -25.69 28.16 -3.25
C CYS A 263 -24.69 28.84 -2.29
N GLU A 264 -23.37 28.85 -2.58
CA GLU A 264 -22.34 29.42 -1.71
C GLU A 264 -22.16 30.94 -1.82
N GLN A 265 -23.24 31.72 -1.89
CA GLN A 265 -23.13 33.19 -1.73
C GLN A 265 -23.03 33.65 -0.27
N GLU A 266 -23.08 32.74 0.71
CA GLU A 266 -23.05 33.10 2.15
C GLU A 266 -21.77 32.71 2.92
N LEU A 267 -20.73 32.22 2.23
CA LEU A 267 -19.40 31.94 2.82
C LEU A 267 -18.31 32.88 2.28
N GLU A 268 -18.66 34.13 1.99
CA GLU A 268 -17.69 35.22 1.90
C GLU A 268 -17.09 35.51 3.30
N SER A 269 -16.16 34.68 3.78
CA SER A 269 -14.91 35.11 4.44
C SER A 269 -14.11 33.93 4.99
N LYS A 270 -13.16 33.38 4.20
CA LYS A 270 -11.80 33.07 4.70
C LYS A 270 -10.81 32.52 3.67
N TYR A 271 -11.25 32.01 2.53
CA TYR A 271 -10.35 31.47 1.50
C TYR A 271 -10.69 32.07 0.14
N GLY A 272 -10.16 33.27 -0.10
CA GLY A 272 -10.26 33.92 -1.41
C GLY A 272 -9.25 33.33 -2.41
N MET A 273 -9.65 33.37 -3.69
CA MET A 273 -8.92 33.04 -4.94
C MET A 273 -9.04 31.58 -5.41
N PHE A 274 -9.86 31.30 -6.42
CA PHE A 274 -9.49 31.29 -7.85
C PHE A 274 -10.75 31.07 -8.74
N LEU A 275 -11.51 32.12 -9.01
CA LEU A 275 -12.13 32.28 -10.34
C LEU A 275 -11.19 33.23 -11.07
N THR A 276 -10.35 32.72 -11.98
CA THR A 276 -9.46 33.58 -12.77
C THR A 276 -10.31 34.38 -13.75
N ASP A 277 -10.62 35.61 -13.33
CA ASP A 277 -11.00 36.81 -14.07
C ASP A 277 -12.09 36.79 -15.17
N ASN A 278 -12.76 35.68 -15.54
CA ASN A 278 -13.88 35.76 -16.50
C ASN A 278 -15.00 34.69 -16.48
N ASN A 279 -14.97 33.66 -15.63
CA ASN A 279 -15.89 32.51 -15.82
C ASN A 279 -17.24 32.69 -15.12
N LYS A 280 -18.33 32.56 -15.88
CA LYS A 280 -19.72 32.81 -15.45
C LYS A 280 -20.41 31.50 -15.06
N VAL A 281 -21.49 31.63 -14.30
CA VAL A 281 -22.48 30.59 -13.94
C VAL A 281 -22.85 29.66 -15.11
N GLU A 282 -22.79 30.13 -16.35
CA GLU A 282 -23.06 29.34 -17.55
C GLU A 282 -21.97 28.28 -17.85
N ASP A 283 -20.71 28.52 -17.51
CA ASP A 283 -19.56 27.64 -17.84
C ASP A 283 -19.56 26.35 -17.02
N ILE A 284 -19.91 26.44 -15.72
CA ILE A 284 -20.05 25.26 -14.86
C ILE A 284 -21.23 24.36 -15.27
N ASP A 285 -22.27 24.96 -15.83
CA ASP A 285 -23.40 24.21 -16.36
C ASP A 285 -23.08 23.55 -17.70
N VAL A 286 -22.18 24.13 -18.51
CA VAL A 286 -21.62 23.43 -19.69
C VAL A 286 -20.80 22.22 -19.28
N PHE A 287 -19.99 22.32 -18.22
CA PHE A 287 -19.28 21.18 -17.65
C PHE A 287 -20.24 20.09 -17.15
N ARG A 288 -21.25 20.45 -16.35
CA ARG A 288 -22.27 19.51 -15.86
C ARG A 288 -23.04 18.87 -17.01
N TYR A 289 -23.37 19.64 -18.05
CA TYR A 289 -23.98 19.11 -19.27
C TYR A 289 -23.08 18.12 -20.00
N ALA A 290 -21.77 18.39 -20.10
CA ALA A 290 -20.80 17.46 -20.67
C ALA A 290 -20.71 16.15 -19.88
N GLN A 291 -20.73 16.21 -18.54
CA GLN A 291 -20.81 15.02 -17.68
C GLN A 291 -22.11 14.23 -17.88
N VAL A 292 -23.25 14.90 -18.01
CA VAL A 292 -24.54 14.27 -18.29
C VAL A 292 -24.54 13.61 -19.68
N LEU A 293 -23.94 14.26 -20.68
CA LEU A 293 -23.76 13.69 -22.02
C LEU A 293 -22.90 12.43 -21.99
N LEU A 294 -21.82 12.42 -21.18
CA LEU A 294 -20.96 11.26 -20.95
C LEU A 294 -21.75 10.07 -20.36
N ASN A 295 -22.60 10.35 -19.37
CA ASN A 295 -23.32 9.33 -18.60
C ASN A 295 -24.51 8.69 -19.34
N LEU A 296 -25.13 9.37 -20.30
CA LEU A 296 -26.41 8.91 -20.86
C LEU A 296 -26.47 8.74 -22.38
N SER A 297 -25.73 9.53 -23.13
CA SER A 297 -26.00 9.65 -24.57
C SER A 297 -25.20 8.68 -25.42
N GLY A 298 -24.18 8.03 -24.84
CA GLY A 298 -23.15 7.32 -25.58
C GLY A 298 -22.26 8.23 -26.42
N LYS A 299 -22.49 9.56 -26.50
CA LYS A 299 -21.71 10.55 -27.29
C LYS A 299 -20.39 10.91 -26.61
N TYR A 300 -19.57 9.88 -26.35
CA TYR A 300 -18.30 10.00 -25.63
C TYR A 300 -17.36 11.04 -26.26
N TYR A 301 -17.21 11.06 -27.59
CA TYR A 301 -16.34 12.02 -28.28
C TYR A 301 -16.76 13.48 -28.08
N GLY A 302 -18.07 13.78 -28.14
CA GLY A 302 -18.60 15.14 -27.99
C GLY A 302 -18.53 15.63 -26.54
N ALA A 303 -18.80 14.75 -25.58
CA ALA A 303 -18.64 15.03 -24.15
C ALA A 303 -17.15 15.23 -23.77
N ARG A 304 -16.26 14.38 -24.29
CA ARG A 304 -14.80 14.45 -24.00
C ARG A 304 -14.16 15.70 -24.58
N SER A 305 -14.48 16.06 -25.83
CA SER A 305 -14.01 17.32 -26.44
C SER A 305 -14.49 18.58 -25.69
N LEU A 306 -15.62 18.49 -24.99
CA LEU A 306 -16.11 19.55 -24.11
C LEU A 306 -15.36 19.56 -22.78
N LEU A 307 -15.15 18.40 -22.16
CA LEU A 307 -14.45 18.24 -20.88
C LEU A 307 -12.97 18.65 -20.97
N ASP A 308 -12.30 18.42 -22.12
CA ASP A 308 -10.92 18.87 -22.37
C ASP A 308 -10.75 20.40 -22.28
N LYS A 309 -11.86 21.15 -22.33
CA LYS A 309 -11.87 22.62 -22.18
C LYS A 309 -12.02 23.06 -20.72
N PHE A 310 -12.05 22.14 -19.76
CA PHE A 310 -12.20 22.43 -18.34
C PHE A 310 -11.08 21.82 -17.49
N THR A 311 -10.50 22.60 -16.60
CA THR A 311 -9.61 22.15 -15.52
C THR A 311 -10.37 22.19 -14.21
N ILE A 312 -10.52 21.05 -13.54
CA ILE A 312 -11.21 21.01 -12.24
C ILE A 312 -10.18 21.22 -11.13
N VAL A 313 -10.36 22.26 -10.32
CA VAL A 313 -9.68 22.42 -9.04
C VAL A 313 -10.60 21.84 -7.98
N VAL A 314 -10.19 20.73 -7.39
CA VAL A 314 -10.93 20.11 -6.29
C VAL A 314 -10.28 20.62 -5.00
N GLU A 315 -11.05 21.20 -4.07
CA GLU A 315 -10.57 21.29 -2.68
C GLU A 315 -10.24 19.86 -2.24
N GLU A 316 -9.03 19.62 -1.73
CA GLU A 316 -8.55 18.27 -1.38
C GLU A 316 -9.67 17.46 -0.71
N ASP A 317 -10.20 16.43 -1.42
CA ASP A 317 -11.08 15.46 -0.77
C ASP A 317 -10.24 14.85 0.35
N PRO A 318 -10.61 15.02 1.63
CA PRO A 318 -9.82 14.50 2.73
C PRO A 318 -9.68 12.98 2.68
N ASN A 319 -10.46 12.30 1.84
CA ASN A 319 -10.42 10.87 1.58
C ASN A 319 -9.81 10.53 0.20
N ALA A 320 -9.40 11.51 -0.63
CA ALA A 320 -8.65 11.21 -1.84
C ALA A 320 -7.38 10.42 -1.47
N PRO A 321 -7.09 9.32 -2.18
CA PRO A 321 -5.87 8.57 -1.96
C PRO A 321 -4.68 9.53 -2.06
N LYS A 322 -3.94 9.72 -0.96
CA LYS A 322 -2.66 10.44 -1.03
C LYS A 322 -1.78 9.71 -2.02
N SER A 323 -1.08 10.44 -2.90
CA SER A 323 -0.04 9.87 -3.75
C SER A 323 1.11 9.36 -2.89
N ALA A 324 0.92 8.19 -2.29
CA ALA A 324 1.99 7.39 -1.75
C ALA A 324 2.69 6.78 -2.96
N PHE A 325 3.68 7.51 -3.48
CA PHE A 325 4.60 7.01 -4.49
C PHE A 325 5.12 5.66 -4.00
N GLN A 326 4.61 4.57 -4.58
CA GLN A 326 5.17 3.26 -4.28
C GLN A 326 6.64 3.33 -4.61
N GLN A 327 7.47 2.79 -3.71
CA GLN A 327 8.87 2.54 -3.99
C GLN A 327 8.96 1.93 -5.39
N GLN A 328 9.51 2.73 -6.29
CA GLN A 328 9.36 2.64 -7.74
C GLN A 328 9.63 1.21 -8.19
N LYS A 329 8.58 0.49 -8.62
CA LYS A 329 8.70 -0.88 -9.12
C LYS A 329 9.08 -0.84 -10.59
N THR A 330 9.91 -1.77 -11.01
CA THR A 330 10.27 -1.96 -12.41
C THR A 330 9.17 -2.80 -13.03
N PHE A 331 8.32 -2.14 -13.79
CA PHE A 331 7.31 -2.77 -14.62
C PHE A 331 7.87 -2.97 -16.01
N LEU A 332 7.67 -4.16 -16.56
CA LEU A 332 7.70 -4.38 -18.00
C LEU A 332 6.25 -4.39 -18.47
N LEU A 333 5.82 -3.32 -19.14
CA LEU A 333 4.46 -3.16 -19.63
C LEU A 333 4.42 -3.33 -21.15
N ASN A 334 3.46 -4.11 -21.66
CA ASN A 334 3.25 -4.23 -23.10
C ASN A 334 1.77 -4.39 -23.44
N LYS A 335 1.34 -3.70 -24.51
CA LYS A 335 0.10 -4.04 -25.21
C LYS A 335 0.22 -5.44 -25.78
N LEU A 336 -0.81 -6.26 -25.60
CA LEU A 336 -0.79 -7.62 -26.13
C LEU A 336 -1.02 -7.59 -27.65
N ASN A 337 0.07 -7.63 -28.43
CA ASN A 337 0.09 -7.30 -29.87
C ASN A 337 -0.17 -8.50 -30.81
N SER A 338 -0.88 -9.53 -30.35
CA SER A 338 -1.42 -10.54 -31.25
C SER A 338 -2.74 -10.03 -31.82
N GLN A 339 -2.86 -9.88 -33.15
CA GLN A 339 -4.12 -9.56 -33.85
C GLN A 339 -5.30 -10.48 -33.46
N SER A 340 -5.06 -11.57 -32.72
CA SER A 340 -6.07 -12.44 -32.13
C SER A 340 -6.78 -11.86 -30.90
N ILE A 341 -6.08 -11.20 -29.96
CA ILE A 341 -6.70 -10.70 -28.72
C ILE A 341 -7.06 -9.23 -28.87
N ASN A 342 -6.10 -8.30 -28.95
CA ASN A 342 -6.44 -6.91 -29.22
C ASN A 342 -6.73 -6.76 -30.72
N SER A 343 -7.95 -6.34 -31.03
CA SER A 343 -8.49 -6.20 -32.37
C SER A 343 -8.64 -4.73 -32.75
N LYS A 344 -9.59 -4.41 -33.62
CA LYS A 344 -10.01 -3.04 -33.94
C LYS A 344 -11.24 -2.61 -33.14
N ASP A 345 -11.81 -3.53 -32.37
CA ASP A 345 -12.97 -3.36 -31.52
C ASP A 345 -12.45 -3.36 -30.06
N SER A 346 -13.31 -3.18 -29.06
CA SER A 346 -12.89 -3.09 -27.66
C SER A 346 -12.62 -4.47 -27.04
N GLU A 347 -11.56 -4.58 -26.24
CA GLU A 347 -11.22 -5.75 -25.44
C GLU A 347 -10.84 -5.37 -24.01
N PHE A 348 -11.62 -5.86 -23.04
CA PHE A 348 -11.39 -5.50 -21.64
C PHE A 348 -11.78 -6.61 -20.66
N GLY A 349 -11.50 -6.38 -19.37
CA GLY A 349 -11.94 -7.27 -18.31
C GLY A 349 -11.27 -8.65 -18.32
N PRO A 350 -9.93 -8.75 -18.38
CA PRO A 350 -9.23 -10.03 -18.44
C PRO A 350 -9.53 -10.91 -17.22
N THR A 351 -9.53 -12.24 -17.40
CA THR A 351 -9.62 -13.25 -16.32
C THR A 351 -8.88 -14.52 -16.72
N ILE A 352 -8.12 -15.14 -15.80
CA ILE A 352 -7.43 -16.42 -16.06
C ILE A 352 -8.37 -17.60 -15.86
N TYR A 353 -8.39 -18.52 -16.83
CA TYR A 353 -9.16 -19.76 -16.82
C TYR A 353 -8.25 -20.98 -16.95
N LYS A 354 -8.42 -21.98 -16.07
CA LYS A 354 -7.65 -23.26 -16.06
C LYS A 354 -6.14 -23.08 -16.22
N ASP A 355 -5.59 -22.06 -15.57
CA ASP A 355 -4.17 -21.66 -15.52
C ASP A 355 -3.50 -21.29 -16.85
N ASN A 356 -4.12 -21.49 -18.02
CA ASN A 356 -3.48 -21.25 -19.32
C ASN A 356 -4.36 -20.61 -20.39
N LYS A 357 -5.52 -20.07 -20.01
CA LYS A 357 -6.41 -19.35 -20.92
C LYS A 357 -6.74 -17.98 -20.36
N LEU A 358 -6.84 -17.01 -21.24
CA LEU A 358 -7.32 -15.67 -20.94
C LEU A 358 -8.75 -15.55 -21.45
N ILE A 359 -9.67 -15.22 -20.55
CA ILE A 359 -11.03 -14.80 -20.89
C ILE A 359 -11.06 -13.27 -20.85
N PHE A 360 -11.80 -12.67 -21.77
CA PHE A 360 -11.99 -11.23 -21.84
C PHE A 360 -13.32 -10.90 -22.52
N VAL A 361 -13.80 -9.68 -22.30
CA VAL A 361 -14.99 -9.12 -22.94
C VAL A 361 -14.59 -8.50 -24.27
N SER A 362 -15.38 -8.69 -25.32
CA SER A 362 -15.17 -8.02 -26.61
C SER A 362 -16.47 -7.78 -27.37
N ASP A 363 -16.57 -6.66 -28.07
CA ASP A 363 -17.65 -6.35 -29.03
C ASP A 363 -17.27 -6.74 -30.48
N ARG A 364 -16.25 -7.59 -30.65
CA ARG A 364 -15.88 -8.16 -31.95
C ARG A 364 -17.05 -8.85 -32.63
N ASN A 365 -17.28 -8.49 -33.89
CA ASN A 365 -18.41 -8.99 -34.66
C ASN A 365 -18.11 -10.36 -35.30
N THR A 366 -18.48 -11.45 -34.64
CA THR A 366 -18.28 -12.81 -35.16
C THR A 366 -19.50 -13.39 -35.89
N ASP A 367 -20.69 -12.80 -35.74
CA ASP A 367 -21.95 -13.31 -36.31
C ASP A 367 -22.53 -12.44 -37.43
N GLY A 368 -21.87 -11.32 -37.77
CA GLY A 368 -22.25 -10.40 -38.83
C GLY A 368 -23.38 -9.44 -38.45
N THR A 369 -23.89 -9.49 -37.22
CA THR A 369 -24.97 -8.61 -36.77
C THR A 369 -24.37 -7.33 -36.17
N LYS A 370 -24.85 -6.17 -36.61
CA LYS A 370 -24.45 -4.88 -36.03
C LYS A 370 -25.68 -4.12 -35.59
N THR A 371 -25.59 -3.51 -34.42
CA THR A 371 -26.59 -2.56 -33.94
C THR A 371 -26.01 -1.15 -34.05
N LYS A 372 -26.81 -0.21 -34.53
CA LYS A 372 -26.43 1.21 -34.48
C LYS A 372 -26.68 1.74 -33.07
N THR A 373 -25.64 2.27 -32.43
CA THR A 373 -25.76 3.02 -31.20
C THR A 373 -26.56 4.31 -31.45
N LEU A 374 -26.97 4.99 -30.38
CA LEU A 374 -27.67 6.28 -30.43
C LEU A 374 -26.89 7.37 -31.18
N ASN A 375 -25.58 7.17 -31.40
CA ASN A 375 -24.69 8.09 -32.12
C ASN A 375 -24.51 7.74 -33.60
N GLY A 376 -25.09 6.63 -34.04
CA GLY A 376 -24.83 6.07 -35.37
C GLY A 376 -23.54 5.27 -35.49
N GLU A 377 -22.83 4.97 -34.40
CA GLU A 377 -21.73 4.00 -34.41
C GLU A 377 -22.31 2.59 -34.58
N GLU A 378 -21.74 1.77 -35.46
CA GLU A 378 -22.15 0.37 -35.58
C GLU A 378 -21.32 -0.48 -34.63
N ARG A 379 -21.91 -0.98 -33.54
CA ARG A 379 -21.27 -1.89 -32.58
C ARG A 379 -22.05 -3.20 -32.42
N SER A 380 -21.35 -4.27 -32.06
CA SER A 380 -21.95 -5.58 -31.75
C SER A 380 -22.28 -5.67 -30.26
N THR A 381 -23.02 -6.70 -29.84
CA THR A 381 -23.19 -7.01 -28.42
C THR A 381 -21.86 -7.42 -27.80
N LEU A 382 -21.62 -7.03 -26.55
CA LEU A 382 -20.45 -7.47 -25.79
C LEU A 382 -20.61 -8.95 -25.43
N ASP A 383 -19.61 -9.75 -25.79
CA ASP A 383 -19.57 -11.19 -25.54
C ASP A 383 -18.25 -11.59 -24.85
N LEU A 384 -18.25 -12.73 -24.16
CA LEU A 384 -17.07 -13.30 -23.53
C LEU A 384 -16.31 -14.20 -24.49
N TYR A 385 -15.02 -13.91 -24.67
CA TYR A 385 -14.12 -14.67 -25.52
C TYR A 385 -13.00 -15.31 -24.70
N VAL A 386 -12.54 -16.47 -25.15
CA VAL A 386 -11.42 -17.20 -24.55
C VAL A 386 -10.31 -17.43 -25.56
N SER A 387 -9.07 -17.18 -25.13
CA SER A 387 -7.85 -17.46 -25.90
C SER A 387 -6.87 -18.29 -25.06
N LYS A 388 -6.11 -19.17 -25.72
CA LYS A 388 -5.07 -19.97 -25.05
C LYS A 388 -3.78 -19.17 -24.97
N LEU A 389 -3.21 -19.09 -23.79
CA LEU A 389 -1.92 -18.47 -23.53
C LEU A 389 -0.80 -19.50 -23.65
N ASN A 390 0.33 -19.10 -24.21
CA ASN A 390 1.56 -19.90 -24.10
C ASN A 390 2.23 -19.64 -22.73
N LYS A 391 3.29 -20.41 -22.42
CA LYS A 391 4.02 -20.26 -21.15
C LYS A 391 4.59 -18.84 -20.95
N LYS A 392 5.04 -18.16 -22.02
CA LYS A 392 5.65 -16.83 -21.93
C LYS A 392 4.63 -15.72 -21.68
N ASP A 393 3.45 -15.82 -22.29
CA ASP A 393 2.34 -14.89 -22.07
C ASP A 393 1.86 -14.99 -20.62
N LEU A 394 1.72 -16.20 -20.08
CA LEU A 394 1.36 -16.41 -18.66
C LEU A 394 2.35 -15.75 -17.68
N LEU A 395 3.59 -15.59 -18.10
CA LEU A 395 4.66 -15.01 -17.30
C LEU A 395 4.87 -13.51 -17.59
N GLY A 396 4.06 -12.91 -18.48
CA GLY A 396 4.10 -11.49 -18.81
C GLY A 396 5.32 -11.04 -19.61
N PHE A 397 6.01 -11.93 -20.33
CA PHE A 397 7.18 -11.56 -21.14
C PHE A 397 6.79 -11.07 -22.56
N TYR A 398 7.45 -10.01 -23.06
CA TYR A 398 7.49 -9.58 -24.48
C TYR A 398 8.58 -8.52 -24.73
N LEU A 399 9.03 -8.39 -25.99
CA LEU A 399 9.86 -7.28 -26.51
C LEU A 399 9.31 -6.77 -27.86
N PRO A 400 9.33 -5.45 -28.13
CA PRO A 400 8.71 -4.85 -29.33
C PRO A 400 9.38 -5.24 -30.65
N GLU A 401 8.60 -5.28 -31.74
CA GLU A 401 9.08 -5.50 -33.11
C GLU A 401 10.12 -4.46 -33.59
N ASN A 402 10.25 -3.31 -32.91
CA ASN A 402 11.07 -2.17 -33.36
C ASN A 402 12.46 -2.06 -32.70
N ASN A 403 12.89 -3.00 -31.85
CA ASN A 403 14.28 -3.04 -31.37
C ASN A 403 15.12 -3.99 -32.22
N SER A 404 15.58 -3.48 -33.37
CA SER A 404 16.39 -4.20 -34.37
C SER A 404 17.75 -4.73 -33.88
N GLY A 405 18.12 -4.50 -32.61
CA GLY A 405 19.36 -4.98 -32.00
C GLY A 405 19.23 -6.14 -31.00
N ILE A 406 18.02 -6.55 -30.61
CA ILE A 406 17.82 -7.64 -29.63
C ILE A 406 17.18 -8.84 -30.33
N THR A 407 18.00 -9.80 -30.74
CA THR A 407 17.56 -11.08 -31.30
C THR A 407 17.14 -12.04 -30.17
N SER A 408 15.97 -11.81 -29.56
CA SER A 408 15.47 -12.67 -28.49
C SER A 408 14.39 -13.65 -28.96
N ASN A 409 14.34 -14.83 -28.33
CA ASN A 409 13.37 -15.90 -28.59
C ASN A 409 11.93 -15.59 -28.08
N PHE A 410 11.58 -14.33 -27.82
CA PHE A 410 10.38 -13.90 -27.07
C PHE A 410 9.29 -13.24 -27.94
N LYS A 411 9.27 -13.51 -29.25
CA LYS A 411 8.16 -13.10 -30.13
C LYS A 411 6.83 -13.69 -29.65
N ASP A 412 5.77 -12.88 -29.65
CA ASP A 412 4.41 -13.31 -29.33
C ASP A 412 3.98 -14.43 -30.30
N THR A 413 3.39 -15.51 -29.77
CA THR A 413 3.01 -16.69 -30.57
C THR A 413 1.54 -17.08 -30.41
N ILE A 414 0.69 -16.20 -29.87
CA ILE A 414 -0.76 -16.42 -29.89
C ILE A 414 -1.21 -16.34 -31.35
N LYS A 415 -1.48 -17.52 -31.93
CA LYS A 415 -1.86 -17.70 -33.35
C LYS A 415 -3.32 -18.12 -33.53
N THR A 416 -4.04 -18.39 -32.43
CA THR A 416 -5.42 -18.90 -32.47
C THR A 416 -6.42 -17.79 -32.24
N LEU A 417 -7.41 -17.68 -33.12
CA LEU A 417 -8.55 -16.78 -32.92
C LEU A 417 -9.32 -17.15 -31.64
N PRO A 418 -9.73 -16.17 -30.83
CA PRO A 418 -10.54 -16.41 -29.64
C PRO A 418 -11.90 -16.98 -29.99
N SER A 419 -12.41 -17.88 -29.14
CA SER A 419 -13.73 -18.50 -29.28
C SER A 419 -14.68 -17.95 -28.23
N LYS A 420 -15.99 -17.92 -28.50
CA LYS A 420 -16.99 -17.55 -27.47
C LYS A 420 -16.91 -18.52 -26.28
N PHE A 421 -16.90 -17.98 -25.07
CA PHE A 421 -16.78 -18.74 -23.82
C PHE A 421 -18.15 -19.22 -23.29
N ILE A 422 -19.16 -18.35 -23.38
CA ILE A 422 -20.54 -18.65 -23.00
C ILE A 422 -21.42 -18.66 -24.26
N ASN A 423 -22.25 -19.69 -24.41
CA ASN A 423 -23.29 -19.75 -25.42
C ASN A 423 -24.64 -20.02 -24.75
N VAL A 424 -25.41 -18.96 -24.53
CA VAL A 424 -26.78 -19.02 -23.97
C VAL A 424 -27.79 -18.95 -25.11
N ASN A 425 -28.93 -19.64 -24.99
CA ASN A 425 -30.00 -19.56 -26.00
C ASN A 425 -30.58 -18.14 -26.03
N ARG A 426 -30.21 -17.36 -27.06
CA ARG A 426 -30.38 -15.90 -27.11
C ARG A 426 -31.77 -15.52 -27.60
N ASP A 427 -32.72 -15.40 -26.68
CA ASP A 427 -33.82 -14.48 -26.90
C ASP A 427 -33.39 -13.13 -26.30
N ILE A 428 -33.25 -12.09 -27.16
CA ILE A 428 -33.16 -10.66 -26.81
C ILE A 428 -31.75 -10.12 -26.40
N ASN A 429 -30.96 -9.60 -27.36
CA ASN A 429 -29.76 -8.71 -27.25
C ASN A 429 -29.07 -8.56 -25.86
N TYR A 430 -28.32 -9.56 -25.42
CA TYR A 430 -27.63 -9.59 -24.12
C TYR A 430 -26.17 -9.11 -24.24
N ASN A 431 -25.70 -8.20 -23.37
CA ASN A 431 -24.28 -7.87 -23.21
C ASN A 431 -23.71 -8.62 -22.00
N GLU A 432 -22.55 -9.23 -22.21
CA GLU A 432 -21.73 -9.87 -21.18
C GLU A 432 -20.57 -8.95 -20.78
N GLY A 433 -20.22 -8.95 -19.49
CA GLY A 433 -19.14 -8.16 -18.93
C GLY A 433 -18.18 -8.99 -18.09
N THR A 434 -17.39 -8.31 -17.27
CA THR A 434 -16.39 -8.90 -16.36
C THR A 434 -16.94 -10.01 -15.47
N MET A 435 -16.09 -10.97 -15.12
CA MET A 435 -16.47 -12.17 -14.38
C MET A 435 -15.45 -12.58 -13.31
N THR A 436 -15.85 -13.55 -12.48
CA THR A 436 -14.99 -14.26 -11.53
C THR A 436 -15.45 -15.71 -11.36
N PHE A 437 -14.50 -16.64 -11.25
CA PHE A 437 -14.80 -18.05 -10.97
C PHE A 437 -14.85 -18.32 -9.48
N TYR A 438 -15.67 -19.30 -9.09
CA TYR A 438 -15.56 -19.85 -7.74
C TYR A 438 -14.20 -20.56 -7.59
N PRO A 439 -13.50 -20.36 -6.46
CA PRO A 439 -12.23 -21.02 -6.20
C PRO A 439 -12.31 -22.53 -6.39
N ASP A 440 -11.35 -23.09 -7.12
CA ASP A 440 -11.26 -24.51 -7.47
C ASP A 440 -12.47 -25.08 -8.25
N ASN A 441 -13.40 -24.23 -8.72
CA ASN A 441 -14.57 -24.65 -9.48
C ASN A 441 -14.73 -23.87 -10.80
N TRP A 442 -14.17 -24.43 -11.87
CA TRP A 442 -14.24 -23.91 -13.24
C TRP A 442 -15.61 -24.05 -13.93
N ASN A 443 -16.60 -24.62 -13.24
CA ASN A 443 -17.95 -24.83 -13.75
C ASN A 443 -18.98 -23.93 -13.05
N LYS A 444 -18.52 -22.99 -12.22
CA LYS A 444 -19.36 -22.03 -11.51
C LYS A 444 -18.68 -20.67 -11.52
N LEU A 445 -19.39 -19.64 -12.00
CA LEU A 445 -18.86 -18.29 -12.10
C LEU A 445 -19.94 -17.24 -11.79
N VAL A 446 -19.49 -16.04 -11.43
CA VAL A 446 -20.32 -14.84 -11.36
C VAL A 446 -19.85 -13.87 -12.44
N PHE A 447 -20.77 -13.26 -13.17
CA PHE A 447 -20.43 -12.31 -14.22
C PHE A 447 -21.43 -11.16 -14.30
N THR A 448 -20.98 -10.06 -14.90
CA THR A 448 -21.81 -8.89 -15.18
C THR A 448 -22.55 -9.09 -16.50
N GLY A 449 -23.81 -8.68 -16.58
CA GLY A 449 -24.54 -8.61 -17.84
C GLY A 449 -25.74 -7.67 -17.76
N ASN A 450 -26.58 -7.62 -18.80
CA ASN A 450 -27.82 -6.85 -18.81
C ASN A 450 -29.01 -7.69 -19.28
N THR A 451 -30.24 -7.33 -18.93
CA THR A 451 -31.44 -8.06 -19.40
C THR A 451 -32.33 -7.16 -20.23
N PHE A 452 -32.57 -7.52 -21.50
CA PHE A 452 -33.64 -6.92 -22.29
C PHE A 452 -34.88 -7.81 -22.21
N ASN A 453 -35.92 -7.35 -21.55
CA ASN A 453 -37.14 -8.13 -21.37
C ASN A 453 -38.33 -7.46 -22.10
N ASN A 454 -38.31 -7.39 -23.44
CA ASN A 454 -39.55 -7.27 -24.25
C ASN A 454 -39.32 -7.30 -25.79
N GLN A 455 -39.74 -8.38 -26.46
CA GLN A 455 -39.85 -8.44 -27.92
C GLN A 455 -41.07 -7.69 -28.50
N GLN A 456 -42.05 -7.27 -27.69
CA GLN A 456 -43.35 -6.83 -28.22
C GLN A 456 -43.41 -5.40 -28.80
N ASN A 457 -42.35 -4.59 -28.71
CA ASN A 457 -42.45 -3.15 -29.05
C ASN A 457 -41.55 -2.66 -30.21
N PHE A 458 -40.86 -3.53 -30.95
CA PHE A 458 -39.96 -3.10 -32.03
C PHE A 458 -40.55 -3.25 -33.44
N LYS A 459 -41.69 -2.59 -33.69
CA LYS A 459 -42.18 -2.37 -35.07
C LYS A 459 -42.00 -0.94 -35.59
N ASP A 460 -41.70 0.03 -34.72
CA ASP A 460 -41.49 1.43 -35.13
C ASP A 460 -40.18 1.99 -34.57
N SER A 461 -39.40 2.66 -35.44
CA SER A 461 -38.16 3.36 -35.10
C SER A 461 -38.34 4.50 -34.08
N LYS A 462 -39.57 4.97 -33.89
CA LYS A 462 -39.95 5.96 -32.85
C LYS A 462 -40.10 5.37 -31.45
N SER A 463 -39.97 4.05 -31.29
CA SER A 463 -40.11 3.35 -30.01
C SER A 463 -38.80 3.27 -29.22
N PHE A 464 -37.65 3.49 -29.88
CA PHE A 464 -36.33 3.47 -29.24
C PHE A 464 -36.16 4.57 -28.17
N GLU A 465 -36.78 5.73 -28.37
CA GLU A 465 -36.80 6.84 -27.39
C GLU A 465 -37.57 6.51 -26.09
N LYS A 466 -38.30 5.39 -26.04
CA LYS A 466 -39.06 4.96 -24.85
C LYS A 466 -38.46 3.74 -24.15
N VAL A 467 -37.33 3.21 -24.62
CA VAL A 467 -36.72 2.00 -24.06
C VAL A 467 -35.94 2.38 -22.80
N LYS A 468 -36.43 1.88 -21.66
CA LYS A 468 -35.87 2.01 -20.31
C LYS A 468 -34.39 1.62 -20.25
N ILE A 469 -33.66 2.34 -19.39
CA ILE A 469 -32.24 2.26 -19.05
C ILE A 469 -31.72 0.80 -19.00
N ASN A 470 -30.63 0.54 -19.72
CA ASN A 470 -29.96 -0.76 -19.79
C ASN A 470 -28.97 -0.92 -18.62
N THR A 471 -29.48 -1.18 -17.41
CA THR A 471 -28.66 -1.27 -16.18
C THR A 471 -27.89 -2.58 -16.06
N LEU A 472 -26.68 -2.55 -15.49
CA LEU A 472 -25.86 -3.75 -15.26
C LEU A 472 -26.41 -4.60 -14.11
N LYS A 473 -26.22 -5.91 -14.21
CA LYS A 473 -26.68 -6.94 -13.26
C LYS A 473 -25.60 -7.99 -13.04
N LEU A 474 -25.64 -8.63 -11.87
CA LEU A 474 -24.82 -9.80 -11.56
C LEU A 474 -25.62 -11.09 -11.77
N PHE A 475 -25.02 -12.00 -12.50
CA PHE A 475 -25.53 -13.34 -12.78
C PHE A 475 -24.58 -14.39 -12.27
N ILE A 476 -25.13 -15.52 -11.83
CA ILE A 476 -24.41 -16.74 -11.53
C ILE A 476 -24.64 -17.73 -12.68
N ALA A 477 -23.57 -18.32 -13.19
CA ALA A 477 -23.62 -19.33 -14.24
C ALA A 477 -23.04 -20.65 -13.73
N GLU A 478 -23.76 -21.75 -13.94
CA GLU A 478 -23.37 -23.10 -13.56
C GLU A 478 -23.49 -24.08 -14.74
N ARG A 479 -22.65 -25.11 -14.77
CA ARG A 479 -22.72 -26.20 -15.77
C ARG A 479 -22.23 -27.52 -15.18
N GLU A 480 -22.69 -28.63 -15.76
CA GLU A 480 -22.32 -29.98 -15.30
C GLU A 480 -20.94 -30.43 -15.80
N SER A 481 -20.48 -29.93 -16.95
CA SER A 481 -19.20 -30.29 -17.56
C SER A 481 -18.64 -29.14 -18.40
N ASP A 482 -17.41 -29.25 -18.94
CA ASP A 482 -16.74 -28.19 -19.72
C ASP A 482 -17.33 -28.00 -21.13
N THR A 483 -18.63 -27.77 -21.21
CA THR A 483 -19.38 -27.40 -22.42
C THR A 483 -19.63 -25.90 -22.45
N ILE A 484 -19.94 -25.34 -23.62
CA ILE A 484 -20.29 -23.91 -23.79
C ILE A 484 -21.70 -23.55 -23.28
N ALA A 485 -22.52 -24.55 -22.94
CA ALA A 485 -23.86 -24.35 -22.42
C ALA A 485 -23.82 -24.13 -20.91
N TRP A 486 -24.36 -22.99 -20.46
CA TRP A 486 -24.43 -22.58 -19.06
C TRP A 486 -25.89 -22.38 -18.63
N LYS A 487 -26.22 -22.81 -17.42
CA LYS A 487 -27.44 -22.40 -16.74
C LYS A 487 -27.15 -21.09 -16.01
N VAL A 488 -27.92 -20.04 -16.31
CA VAL A 488 -27.69 -18.69 -15.79
C VAL A 488 -28.88 -18.26 -14.94
N ASP A 489 -28.60 -17.81 -13.73
CA ASP A 489 -29.57 -17.25 -12.79
C ASP A 489 -29.09 -15.86 -12.32
N GLN A 490 -29.99 -14.92 -12.08
CA GLN A 490 -29.63 -13.62 -11.50
C GLN A 490 -29.36 -13.77 -9.99
N ILE A 491 -28.28 -13.15 -9.49
CA ILE A 491 -27.95 -13.18 -8.07
C ILE A 491 -29.02 -12.45 -7.25
N ARG A 492 -29.42 -13.04 -6.12
CA ARG A 492 -30.34 -12.42 -5.15
C ARG A 492 -29.63 -12.20 -3.83
N PHE A 493 -29.80 -11.00 -3.29
CA PHE A 493 -29.35 -10.63 -1.96
C PHE A 493 -30.49 -10.71 -0.95
N THR A 494 -30.15 -10.93 0.31
CA THR A 494 -31.09 -11.02 1.43
C THR A 494 -30.81 -9.97 2.49
N GLY A 495 -31.78 -9.69 3.37
CA GLY A 495 -31.59 -8.74 4.47
C GLY A 495 -32.02 -7.29 4.14
N PRO A 496 -31.72 -6.34 5.05
CA PRO A 496 -32.12 -4.94 4.89
C PRO A 496 -31.55 -4.33 3.61
N GLU A 497 -32.33 -3.49 2.93
CA GLU A 497 -31.91 -2.78 1.70
C GLU A 497 -31.60 -3.66 0.47
N ALA A 498 -31.57 -4.99 0.57
CA ALA A 498 -31.29 -5.90 -0.55
C ALA A 498 -32.15 -5.67 -1.80
N HIS A 499 -33.38 -5.16 -1.64
CA HIS A 499 -34.32 -4.82 -2.72
C HIS A 499 -33.84 -3.72 -3.68
N ILE A 500 -32.78 -2.98 -3.36
CA ILE A 500 -32.20 -1.96 -4.26
C ILE A 500 -30.96 -2.48 -5.00
N PHE A 501 -30.38 -3.59 -4.56
CA PHE A 501 -29.18 -4.16 -5.18
C PHE A 501 -29.56 -5.23 -6.19
N ASN A 502 -28.86 -5.23 -7.34
CA ASN A 502 -29.20 -6.07 -8.49
C ASN A 502 -30.65 -5.88 -8.98
N ASP A 503 -31.23 -4.68 -8.77
CA ASP A 503 -32.57 -4.29 -9.20
C ASP A 503 -32.54 -3.55 -10.54
N GLU A 504 -33.65 -3.53 -11.30
CA GLU A 504 -33.76 -2.87 -12.62
C GLU A 504 -33.31 -1.40 -12.61
N LYS A 505 -33.39 -0.70 -11.47
CA LYS A 505 -33.11 0.74 -11.37
C LYS A 505 -31.63 1.11 -11.27
N TYR A 506 -30.79 0.19 -10.76
CA TYR A 506 -29.41 0.49 -10.38
C TYR A 506 -28.47 -0.52 -11.02
N SER A 507 -27.29 -0.04 -11.41
CA SER A 507 -26.23 -0.88 -11.95
C SER A 507 -25.47 -1.56 -10.82
N ILE A 508 -25.18 -2.84 -11.05
CA ILE A 508 -24.28 -3.63 -10.24
C ILE A 508 -23.40 -4.45 -11.18
N GLY A 509 -22.10 -4.50 -10.90
CA GLY A 509 -21.18 -5.13 -11.82
C GLY A 509 -19.80 -5.36 -11.23
N HIS A 510 -18.93 -5.89 -12.09
CA HIS A 510 -17.52 -6.09 -11.81
C HIS A 510 -17.24 -6.99 -10.60
N PRO A 511 -17.71 -8.25 -10.63
CA PRO A 511 -17.59 -9.14 -9.49
C PRO A 511 -16.16 -9.67 -9.30
N THR A 512 -15.75 -9.84 -8.05
CA THR A 512 -14.58 -10.66 -7.66
C THR A 512 -14.87 -11.44 -6.38
N LEU A 513 -14.36 -12.66 -6.27
CA LEU A 513 -14.54 -13.51 -5.10
C LEU A 513 -13.28 -13.55 -4.23
N SER A 514 -13.49 -13.61 -2.93
CA SER A 514 -12.46 -14.01 -1.96
C SER A 514 -11.91 -15.41 -2.25
N LYS A 515 -10.72 -15.74 -1.73
CA LYS A 515 -10.03 -17.02 -2.00
C LYS A 515 -10.83 -18.26 -1.62
N ASN A 516 -11.74 -18.17 -0.65
CA ASN A 516 -12.61 -19.28 -0.24
C ASN A 516 -13.99 -19.24 -0.93
N GLY A 517 -14.28 -18.22 -1.73
CA GLY A 517 -15.54 -18.08 -2.47
C GLY A 517 -16.74 -17.68 -1.61
N THR A 518 -16.56 -17.40 -0.32
CA THR A 518 -17.66 -17.07 0.60
C THR A 518 -17.97 -15.59 0.67
N ARG A 519 -17.15 -14.75 0.04
CA ARG A 519 -17.37 -13.30 -0.06
C ARG A 519 -17.22 -12.83 -1.49
N LEU A 520 -18.23 -12.09 -1.97
CA LEU A 520 -18.31 -11.46 -3.27
C LEU A 520 -18.16 -9.95 -3.13
N PHE A 521 -17.14 -9.39 -3.77
CA PHE A 521 -16.97 -7.95 -3.93
C PHE A 521 -17.48 -7.51 -5.30
N PHE A 522 -18.06 -6.32 -5.38
CA PHE A 522 -18.61 -5.77 -6.61
C PHE A 522 -18.78 -4.25 -6.50
N ALA A 523 -19.03 -3.59 -7.64
CA ALA A 523 -19.33 -2.17 -7.71
C ALA A 523 -20.85 -1.95 -7.90
N SER A 524 -21.41 -0.89 -7.31
CA SER A 524 -22.82 -0.52 -7.51
C SER A 524 -23.07 0.98 -7.34
N ASP A 525 -24.00 1.51 -8.16
CA ASP A 525 -24.51 2.88 -8.08
C ASP A 525 -25.78 3.02 -7.21
N ALA A 526 -26.10 1.99 -6.42
CA ALA A 526 -27.28 1.96 -5.57
C ALA A 526 -27.24 3.08 -4.51
N PRO A 527 -28.27 3.94 -4.41
CA PRO A 527 -28.26 5.11 -3.55
C PRO A 527 -28.63 4.75 -2.11
N ILE A 528 -27.64 4.27 -1.36
CA ILE A 528 -27.77 4.06 0.09
C ILE A 528 -27.22 5.25 0.88
N ARG A 529 -27.68 5.39 2.13
CA ARG A 529 -27.25 6.51 3.01
C ARG A 529 -25.76 6.54 3.29
N SER A 530 -25.08 5.40 3.21
CA SER A 530 -23.64 5.27 3.41
C SER A 530 -22.86 5.27 2.10
N SER A 531 -23.46 5.65 0.99
CA SER A 531 -22.76 5.80 -0.29
C SER A 531 -21.94 7.10 -0.30
N PHE A 532 -20.74 7.07 -0.88
CA PHE A 532 -19.80 8.19 -0.88
C PHE A 532 -19.70 8.85 -2.26
N GLY A 533 -19.83 8.07 -3.34
CA GLY A 533 -19.62 8.55 -4.71
C GLY A 533 -20.75 8.23 -5.69
N ASN A 534 -20.36 7.99 -6.94
CA ASN A 534 -21.25 7.56 -8.02
C ASN A 534 -21.46 6.04 -7.94
N SER A 535 -20.42 5.27 -8.25
CA SER A 535 -20.36 3.83 -8.04
C SER A 535 -19.41 3.56 -6.88
N ASP A 536 -19.88 2.86 -5.86
CA ASP A 536 -19.06 2.45 -4.72
C ASP A 536 -18.77 0.95 -4.78
N LEU A 537 -17.71 0.51 -4.09
CA LEU A 537 -17.46 -0.91 -3.83
C LEU A 537 -18.23 -1.40 -2.61
N TYR A 538 -18.77 -2.61 -2.78
CA TYR A 538 -19.51 -3.38 -1.80
C TYR A 538 -18.93 -4.79 -1.68
N TYR A 539 -19.18 -5.43 -0.54
CA TYR A 539 -19.07 -6.88 -0.41
C TYR A 539 -20.38 -7.50 0.08
N SER A 540 -20.59 -8.77 -0.23
CA SER A 540 -21.67 -9.58 0.33
C SER A 540 -21.11 -10.94 0.72
N ASP A 541 -21.53 -11.45 1.88
CA ASP A 541 -21.14 -12.76 2.38
C ASP A 541 -22.16 -13.83 1.97
N TYR A 542 -21.67 -15.01 1.63
CA TYR A 542 -22.47 -16.18 1.31
C TYR A 542 -22.80 -16.95 2.58
N ASN A 543 -24.09 -17.16 2.83
CA ASN A 543 -24.54 -18.02 3.90
C ASN A 543 -24.72 -19.45 3.39
N GLU A 544 -23.82 -20.35 3.79
CA GLU A 544 -23.85 -21.77 3.42
C GLU A 544 -25.11 -22.51 3.89
N GLU A 545 -25.72 -22.10 5.02
CA GLU A 545 -26.91 -22.74 5.56
C GLU A 545 -28.17 -22.41 4.74
N THR A 546 -28.33 -21.14 4.37
CA THR A 546 -29.49 -20.68 3.59
C THR A 546 -29.26 -20.76 2.09
N LYS A 547 -28.00 -20.93 1.66
CA LYS A 547 -27.54 -20.89 0.26
C LYS A 547 -27.80 -19.55 -0.43
N GLU A 548 -27.80 -18.46 0.33
CA GLU A 548 -28.13 -17.12 -0.13
C GLU A 548 -27.00 -16.12 0.14
N TRP A 549 -26.86 -15.14 -0.75
CA TRP A 549 -26.00 -13.98 -0.49
C TRP A 549 -26.69 -13.04 0.50
N GLN A 550 -25.93 -12.56 1.47
CA GLN A 550 -26.38 -11.61 2.48
C GLN A 550 -26.46 -10.18 1.92
N GLY A 551 -26.97 -9.25 2.72
CA GLY A 551 -27.14 -7.85 2.33
C GLY A 551 -25.78 -7.22 2.02
N PRO A 552 -25.63 -6.49 0.90
CA PRO A 552 -24.37 -5.82 0.58
C PRO A 552 -23.93 -4.83 1.66
N VAL A 553 -22.64 -4.83 1.95
CA VAL A 553 -21.97 -3.95 2.92
C VAL A 553 -21.01 -3.04 2.15
N ASN A 554 -21.16 -1.73 2.32
CA ASN A 554 -20.28 -0.73 1.70
C ASN A 554 -18.87 -0.83 2.33
N LEU A 555 -17.81 -0.76 1.51
CA LEU A 555 -16.42 -0.86 1.97
C LEU A 555 -15.94 0.35 2.79
N GLY A 556 -16.76 1.39 2.89
CA GLY A 556 -16.51 2.57 3.71
C GLY A 556 -15.57 3.57 3.06
N LYS A 557 -15.44 4.73 3.72
CA LYS A 557 -14.72 5.91 3.24
C LYS A 557 -13.21 5.75 3.01
N ASN A 558 -12.61 4.64 3.47
CA ASN A 558 -11.20 4.37 3.21
C ASN A 558 -10.96 3.88 1.77
N ILE A 559 -12.00 3.31 1.16
CA ILE A 559 -11.96 2.79 -0.21
C ILE A 559 -12.82 3.64 -1.13
N ASN A 560 -14.06 3.91 -0.72
CA ASN A 560 -15.04 4.63 -1.52
C ASN A 560 -14.85 6.14 -1.36
N THR A 561 -14.82 6.84 -2.49
CA THR A 561 -14.56 8.28 -2.59
C THR A 561 -15.77 8.99 -3.19
N SER A 562 -15.63 10.27 -3.52
CA SER A 562 -16.62 10.99 -4.33
C SER A 562 -16.68 10.53 -5.81
N GLY A 563 -15.69 9.77 -6.26
CA GLY A 563 -15.56 9.23 -7.62
C GLY A 563 -16.38 7.97 -7.89
N ASN A 564 -15.96 7.22 -8.90
CA ASN A 564 -16.39 5.87 -9.24
C ASN A 564 -15.31 4.90 -8.78
N GLU A 565 -15.63 4.02 -7.84
CA GLU A 565 -14.82 2.84 -7.56
C GLU A 565 -15.45 1.61 -8.25
N VAL A 566 -14.69 1.01 -9.16
CA VAL A 566 -15.14 -0.05 -10.07
C VAL A 566 -14.05 -1.11 -10.25
N PHE A 567 -14.38 -2.22 -10.92
CA PHE A 567 -13.42 -3.29 -11.24
C PHE A 567 -12.60 -3.83 -10.05
N PRO A 568 -13.23 -4.21 -8.92
CA PRO A 568 -12.50 -4.83 -7.83
C PRO A 568 -11.88 -6.16 -8.26
N PHE A 569 -10.68 -6.42 -7.76
CA PHE A 569 -9.97 -7.68 -7.90
C PHE A 569 -9.32 -8.07 -6.57
N TYR A 570 -9.84 -9.13 -5.95
CA TYR A 570 -9.30 -9.67 -4.71
C TYR A 570 -8.12 -10.60 -5.02
N HIS A 571 -6.97 -10.33 -4.41
CA HIS A 571 -5.77 -11.14 -4.55
C HIS A 571 -5.25 -11.57 -3.17
N LEU A 572 -4.98 -12.86 -3.01
CA LEU A 572 -4.21 -13.37 -1.87
C LEU A 572 -2.83 -13.77 -2.36
N ASP A 573 -1.81 -13.10 -1.86
CA ASP A 573 -0.44 -13.42 -2.23
C ASP A 573 0.08 -14.69 -1.54
N LYS A 574 1.31 -15.08 -1.86
CA LYS A 574 1.97 -16.28 -1.31
C LYS A 574 2.22 -16.20 0.20
N ASP A 575 2.31 -14.98 0.75
CA ASP A 575 2.60 -14.71 2.15
C ASP A 575 1.29 -14.57 2.95
N SER A 576 0.16 -14.94 2.34
CA SER A 576 -1.20 -14.88 2.90
C SER A 576 -1.66 -13.46 3.22
N ILE A 577 -1.13 -12.46 2.53
CA ILE A 577 -1.59 -11.08 2.61
C ILE A 577 -2.67 -10.87 1.55
N ALA A 578 -3.87 -10.52 2.00
CA ALA A 578 -4.98 -10.20 1.12
C ALA A 578 -4.89 -8.73 0.68
N THR A 579 -5.03 -8.49 -0.61
CA THR A 579 -5.01 -7.16 -1.22
C THR A 579 -6.21 -7.02 -2.15
N LEU A 580 -6.95 -5.93 -2.00
CA LEU A 580 -7.99 -5.54 -2.95
C LEU A 580 -7.40 -4.53 -3.92
N TYR A 581 -7.40 -4.88 -5.20
CA TYR A 581 -7.13 -3.97 -6.29
C TYR A 581 -8.46 -3.44 -6.83
N TYR A 582 -8.52 -2.20 -7.28
CA TYR A 582 -9.72 -1.62 -7.87
C TYR A 582 -9.35 -0.41 -8.73
N SER A 583 -10.26 0.01 -9.58
CA SER A 583 -10.11 1.23 -10.38
C SER A 583 -10.92 2.36 -9.80
N SER A 584 -10.33 3.56 -9.75
CA SER A 584 -11.03 4.75 -9.29
C SER A 584 -10.66 5.97 -10.12
N ASN A 585 -11.64 6.83 -10.39
CA ASN A 585 -11.42 8.18 -10.92
C ASN A 585 -11.50 9.26 -9.82
N ALA A 586 -11.12 8.89 -8.59
CA ALA A 586 -10.97 9.82 -7.49
C ALA A 586 -10.06 11.01 -7.88
N PRO A 587 -10.39 12.23 -7.44
CA PRO A 587 -9.54 13.40 -7.67
C PRO A 587 -8.09 13.19 -7.26
N GLY A 588 -7.14 13.68 -8.06
CA GLY A 588 -5.70 13.58 -7.79
C GLY A 588 -5.01 12.35 -8.39
N GLY A 589 -5.73 11.55 -9.18
CA GLY A 589 -5.16 10.48 -10.01
C GLY A 589 -4.36 10.97 -11.23
N PHE A 590 -3.76 10.04 -11.97
CA PHE A 590 -2.99 10.24 -13.19
C PHE A 590 -3.88 10.51 -14.42
N GLY A 591 -5.07 9.90 -14.46
CA GLY A 591 -5.95 9.92 -15.62
C GLY A 591 -7.44 9.81 -15.29
N GLY A 592 -8.18 9.10 -16.13
CA GLY A 592 -9.61 8.85 -15.91
C GLY A 592 -9.78 7.84 -14.77
N LEU A 593 -9.96 6.57 -15.09
CA LEU A 593 -9.82 5.49 -14.12
C LEU A 593 -8.34 5.17 -13.88
N ASP A 594 -7.94 5.11 -12.61
CA ASP A 594 -6.63 4.66 -12.18
C ASP A 594 -6.75 3.39 -11.35
N ILE A 595 -5.79 2.48 -11.46
CA ILE A 595 -5.69 1.29 -10.61
C ILE A 595 -5.08 1.66 -9.25
N TYR A 596 -5.81 1.34 -8.19
CA TYR A 596 -5.39 1.43 -6.80
C TYR A 596 -5.29 0.03 -6.19
N LYS A 597 -4.55 -0.06 -5.08
CA LYS A 597 -4.56 -1.25 -4.21
C LYS A 597 -4.68 -0.86 -2.76
N SER A 598 -5.31 -1.71 -1.96
CA SER A 598 -5.35 -1.59 -0.50
C SER A 598 -5.21 -2.97 0.16
N ALA A 599 -4.37 -3.06 1.19
CA ALA A 599 -4.21 -4.29 1.95
C ALA A 599 -5.43 -4.50 2.86
N VAL A 600 -5.94 -5.73 2.88
CA VAL A 600 -7.03 -6.16 3.76
C VAL A 600 -6.40 -6.52 5.11
N THR A 601 -6.53 -5.60 6.07
CA THR A 601 -5.92 -5.73 7.42
C THR A 601 -6.75 -6.61 8.36
N ASN A 602 -8.06 -6.61 8.15
CA ASN A 602 -9.03 -7.52 8.75
C ASN A 602 -10.18 -7.66 7.74
N ASP A 603 -11.03 -8.69 7.85
CA ASP A 603 -12.10 -9.03 6.92
C ASP A 603 -13.09 -7.89 6.58
N SER A 604 -12.97 -6.70 7.16
CA SER A 604 -13.72 -5.50 6.74
C SER A 604 -12.93 -4.19 6.83
N LEU A 605 -11.62 -4.24 7.08
CA LEU A 605 -10.76 -3.08 7.26
C LEU A 605 -9.64 -3.04 6.22
N PHE A 606 -9.56 -1.92 5.53
CA PHE A 606 -8.61 -1.67 4.46
C PHE A 606 -7.57 -0.65 4.92
N SER A 607 -6.31 -0.88 4.54
CA SER A 607 -5.25 0.12 4.68
C SER A 607 -5.51 1.33 3.78
N ASP A 608 -4.72 2.38 3.93
CA ASP A 608 -4.77 3.50 2.99
C ASP A 608 -4.52 3.00 1.55
N PRO A 609 -5.35 3.43 0.58
CA PRO A 609 -5.20 3.02 -0.80
C PRO A 609 -3.96 3.62 -1.43
N VAL A 610 -3.33 2.86 -2.31
CA VAL A 610 -2.09 3.26 -2.97
C VAL A 610 -2.29 3.22 -4.48
N ASN A 611 -2.13 4.37 -5.13
CA ASN A 611 -2.15 4.50 -6.59
C ASN A 611 -0.99 3.67 -7.20
N MET A 612 -1.25 2.93 -8.28
CA MET A 612 -0.27 2.05 -8.93
C MET A 612 0.53 2.74 -10.04
N GLY A 613 0.35 4.04 -10.26
CA GLY A 613 1.10 4.83 -11.25
C GLY A 613 2.52 5.19 -10.82
N ASP A 614 3.38 5.47 -11.81
CA ASP A 614 4.74 6.00 -11.66
C ASP A 614 4.88 7.30 -12.48
N GLU A 615 4.96 8.45 -11.79
CA GLU A 615 5.14 9.76 -12.43
C GLU A 615 6.49 9.90 -13.14
N THR A 616 7.47 9.06 -12.78
CA THR A 616 8.83 9.13 -13.34
C THR A 616 9.02 8.29 -14.59
N ASP A 617 8.09 7.39 -14.91
CA ASP A 617 8.13 6.53 -16.08
C ASP A 617 6.72 6.30 -16.66
N SER A 618 6.21 7.31 -17.36
CA SER A 618 4.88 7.27 -18.00
C SER A 618 4.73 6.15 -19.04
N LEU A 619 5.83 5.60 -19.55
CA LEU A 619 5.83 4.53 -20.57
C LEU A 619 5.61 3.15 -19.96
N ASN A 620 6.18 2.88 -18.78
CA ASN A 620 6.04 1.61 -18.08
C ASN A 620 5.12 1.67 -16.85
N SER A 621 4.44 2.78 -16.63
CA SER A 621 3.50 2.95 -15.52
C SER A 621 2.22 2.13 -15.69
N ILE A 622 1.70 1.55 -14.61
CA ILE A 622 0.39 0.87 -14.61
C ILE A 622 -0.75 1.87 -14.81
N ASN A 623 -0.63 3.10 -14.32
CA ASN A 623 -1.61 4.16 -14.57
C ASN A 623 -1.04 5.22 -15.52
N SER A 624 -1.90 5.75 -16.38
CA SER A 624 -1.61 6.67 -17.46
C SER A 624 -2.59 7.84 -17.41
N SER A 625 -2.54 8.76 -18.36
CA SER A 625 -3.50 9.88 -18.46
C SER A 625 -4.88 9.48 -18.97
N LYS A 626 -5.16 8.17 -19.01
CA LYS A 626 -6.25 7.51 -19.69
C LYS A 626 -6.99 6.60 -18.69
N ASP A 627 -7.97 5.83 -19.13
CA ASP A 627 -8.65 4.85 -18.28
C ASP A 627 -7.80 3.59 -18.17
N ASP A 628 -7.52 3.17 -16.94
CA ASP A 628 -6.75 2.01 -16.58
C ASP A 628 -7.51 1.17 -15.55
N PHE A 629 -7.86 -0.06 -15.95
CA PHE A 629 -8.83 -0.82 -15.18
C PHE A 629 -8.78 -2.34 -15.32
N ALA A 630 -9.58 -3.01 -14.48
CA ALA A 630 -9.73 -4.47 -14.48
C ALA A 630 -8.41 -5.24 -14.39
N ILE A 631 -7.56 -4.87 -13.43
CA ILE A 631 -6.30 -5.56 -13.19
C ILE A 631 -6.54 -6.98 -12.63
N ILE A 632 -5.77 -7.93 -13.13
CA ILE A 632 -5.65 -9.28 -12.58
C ILE A 632 -4.18 -9.65 -12.41
N LEU A 633 -3.88 -10.49 -11.43
CA LEU A 633 -2.53 -10.94 -11.11
C LEU A 633 -2.43 -12.47 -11.13
N ASN A 634 -1.22 -12.97 -11.39
CA ASN A 634 -0.90 -14.36 -11.12
C ASN A 634 -0.85 -14.63 -9.59
N LYS A 635 -0.77 -15.90 -9.20
CA LYS A 635 -0.70 -16.32 -7.78
C LYS A 635 0.45 -15.66 -6.99
N ASN A 636 1.54 -15.31 -7.66
CA ASN A 636 2.74 -14.71 -7.04
C ASN A 636 2.70 -13.18 -6.99
N GLY A 637 1.71 -12.52 -7.62
CA GLY A 637 1.69 -11.07 -7.82
C GLY A 637 2.84 -10.53 -8.69
N SER A 638 3.54 -11.40 -9.44
CA SER A 638 4.75 -11.05 -10.20
C SER A 638 4.46 -10.62 -11.64
N CYS A 639 3.28 -10.91 -12.15
CA CYS A 639 2.80 -10.49 -13.47
C CYS A 639 1.28 -10.52 -13.52
N GLY A 640 0.72 -9.91 -14.56
CA GLY A 640 -0.73 -9.78 -14.69
C GLY A 640 -1.17 -9.15 -16.00
N TYR A 641 -2.46 -8.85 -16.04
CA TYR A 641 -3.12 -8.18 -17.15
C TYR A 641 -4.02 -7.06 -16.63
N PHE A 642 -4.27 -6.05 -17.44
CA PHE A 642 -5.28 -5.02 -17.19
C PHE A 642 -5.76 -4.45 -18.52
N SER A 643 -6.80 -3.62 -18.47
CA SER A 643 -7.43 -2.96 -19.61
C SER A 643 -7.09 -1.48 -19.63
N SER A 644 -6.91 -0.91 -20.81
CA SER A 644 -6.63 0.53 -20.94
C SER A 644 -6.98 1.10 -22.32
N ASP A 645 -7.45 2.36 -22.36
CA ASP A 645 -7.60 3.17 -23.58
C ASP A 645 -6.36 4.05 -23.86
N ARG A 646 -5.20 3.72 -23.29
CA ARG A 646 -3.90 4.41 -23.54
C ARG A 646 -3.33 4.24 -24.94
N GLY A 647 -4.00 3.48 -25.81
CA GLY A 647 -3.57 3.17 -27.17
C GLY A 647 -3.56 4.39 -28.11
N ASP A 648 -3.51 4.12 -29.41
CA ASP A 648 -3.50 5.15 -30.46
C ASP A 648 -4.70 6.12 -30.31
N SER A 649 -4.41 7.43 -30.24
CA SER A 649 -5.38 8.50 -30.00
C SER A 649 -6.48 8.64 -31.06
N THR A 650 -6.37 7.88 -32.15
CA THR A 650 -7.36 7.81 -33.23
C THR A 650 -8.48 6.79 -32.99
N LYS A 651 -8.42 5.98 -31.92
CA LYS A 651 -9.43 4.97 -31.56
C LYS A 651 -9.91 5.12 -30.11
N LEU A 652 -11.18 4.80 -29.85
CA LEU A 652 -11.79 4.73 -28.50
C LEU A 652 -12.01 3.29 -28.05
N ASP A 653 -11.08 2.40 -28.38
CA ASP A 653 -11.22 0.98 -28.07
C ASP A 653 -10.32 0.63 -26.88
N ASP A 654 -10.88 -0.11 -25.92
CA ASP A 654 -10.11 -0.66 -24.80
C ASP A 654 -9.19 -1.76 -25.30
N ASP A 655 -7.94 -1.78 -24.83
CA ASP A 655 -7.01 -2.87 -25.12
C ASP A 655 -6.58 -3.59 -23.85
N ILE A 656 -6.24 -4.87 -23.96
CA ILE A 656 -5.62 -5.64 -22.88
C ILE A 656 -4.10 -5.48 -22.93
N TYR A 657 -3.55 -5.04 -21.79
CA TYR A 657 -2.13 -4.94 -21.54
C TYR A 657 -1.69 -6.10 -20.63
N LYS A 658 -0.47 -6.61 -20.88
CA LYS A 658 0.23 -7.52 -19.97
C LYS A 658 1.36 -6.77 -19.29
N PHE A 659 1.60 -7.08 -18.03
CA PHE A 659 2.72 -6.52 -17.30
C PHE A 659 3.45 -7.56 -16.45
N ARG A 660 4.69 -7.22 -16.11
CA ARG A 660 5.52 -8.00 -15.21
C ARG A 660 6.22 -7.08 -14.20
N ILE A 661 6.19 -7.46 -12.94
CA ILE A 661 6.88 -6.78 -11.85
C ILE A 661 8.21 -7.50 -11.63
N MET A 662 9.28 -6.71 -11.62
CA MET A 662 10.63 -7.23 -11.40
C MET A 662 11.27 -6.65 -10.16
N LYS A 663 12.08 -7.47 -9.49
CA LYS A 663 12.96 -7.04 -8.40
C LYS A 663 14.29 -7.78 -8.43
N ILE A 664 15.33 -7.12 -7.94
CA ILE A 664 16.62 -7.73 -7.64
C ILE A 664 16.67 -7.95 -6.13
N GLU A 665 16.94 -9.18 -5.70
CA GLU A 665 17.17 -9.50 -4.31
C GLU A 665 18.63 -9.90 -4.13
N VAL A 666 19.34 -9.15 -3.28
CA VAL A 666 20.72 -9.45 -2.91
C VAL A 666 20.73 -10.06 -1.52
N TYR A 667 21.25 -11.26 -1.38
CA TYR A 667 21.42 -11.96 -0.11
C TYR A 667 22.90 -11.97 0.28
N VAL A 668 23.18 -11.68 1.54
CA VAL A 668 24.54 -11.59 2.07
C VAL A 668 24.76 -12.64 3.15
N PHE A 669 25.72 -13.52 2.90
CA PHE A 669 26.04 -14.66 3.77
C PHE A 669 27.50 -14.63 4.23
N ASP A 670 27.79 -15.26 5.36
CA ASP A 670 29.14 -15.58 5.79
C ASP A 670 29.66 -16.78 4.97
N GLU A 671 30.83 -16.65 4.35
CA GLU A 671 31.36 -17.66 3.41
C GLU A 671 31.58 -19.03 4.08
N ASN A 672 31.95 -19.07 5.36
CA ASN A 672 32.28 -20.31 6.04
C ASN A 672 31.04 -21.00 6.64
N THR A 673 30.22 -20.22 7.34
CA THR A 673 29.04 -20.74 8.04
C THR A 673 27.83 -20.87 7.14
N LYS A 674 27.84 -20.18 5.99
CA LYS A 674 26.71 -20.04 5.05
C LYS A 674 25.46 -19.41 5.70
N LEU A 675 25.61 -18.80 6.88
CA LEU A 675 24.54 -18.11 7.59
C LEU A 675 24.40 -16.65 7.12
N PRO A 676 23.21 -16.04 7.20
CA PRO A 676 23.02 -14.63 6.86
C PRO A 676 23.84 -13.66 7.72
N ILE A 677 24.18 -12.49 7.17
CA ILE A 677 24.84 -11.39 7.88
C ILE A 677 23.88 -10.19 7.99
N PRO A 678 23.07 -10.07 9.06
CA PRO A 678 22.06 -8.99 9.20
C PRO A 678 22.64 -7.57 9.32
N THR A 679 23.94 -7.45 9.61
CA THR A 679 24.63 -6.15 9.75
C THR A 679 25.21 -5.64 8.42
N ALA A 680 25.03 -6.39 7.33
CA ALA A 680 25.56 -6.02 6.03
C ALA A 680 24.81 -4.85 5.40
N LYS A 681 25.53 -4.12 4.55
CA LYS A 681 24.99 -3.10 3.65
C LYS A 681 25.30 -3.46 2.22
N VAL A 682 24.33 -3.23 1.34
CA VAL A 682 24.42 -3.52 -0.10
C VAL A 682 24.35 -2.22 -0.90
N ASN A 683 25.19 -2.15 -1.93
CA ASN A 683 25.15 -1.15 -2.99
C ASN A 683 24.99 -1.86 -4.34
N LEU A 684 24.17 -1.30 -5.22
CA LEU A 684 23.99 -1.80 -6.57
C LEU A 684 24.47 -0.74 -7.56
N PHE A 685 25.31 -1.11 -8.51
CA PHE A 685 25.81 -0.22 -9.56
C PHE A 685 25.48 -0.78 -10.93
N GLN A 686 25.01 0.09 -11.83
CA GLN A 686 24.98 -0.24 -13.25
C GLN A 686 26.42 -0.14 -13.80
N GLU A 687 26.84 -1.10 -14.63
CA GLU A 687 28.18 -1.11 -15.21
C GLU A 687 28.44 0.18 -16.02
N GLY A 688 29.50 0.91 -15.68
CA GLY A 688 29.81 2.22 -16.27
C GLY A 688 28.89 3.38 -15.86
N GLY A 689 27.96 3.16 -14.92
CA GLY A 689 26.97 4.14 -14.47
C GLY A 689 27.04 4.50 -12.99
N ALA A 690 26.11 5.35 -12.56
CA ALA A 690 25.93 5.75 -11.16
C ALA A 690 25.33 4.60 -10.30
N PRO A 691 25.46 4.66 -8.95
CA PRO A 691 24.75 3.74 -8.07
C PRO A 691 23.23 3.79 -8.27
N VAL A 692 22.60 2.63 -8.20
CA VAL A 692 21.15 2.45 -8.24
C VAL A 692 20.60 2.78 -6.85
N GLY A 693 20.25 4.05 -6.66
CA GLY A 693 19.73 4.55 -5.39
C GLY A 693 20.79 4.66 -4.29
N VAL A 694 20.35 4.64 -3.04
CA VAL A 694 21.22 4.73 -1.85
C VAL A 694 21.61 3.33 -1.34
N PRO A 695 22.72 3.20 -0.58
CA PRO A 695 23.06 1.96 0.11
C PRO A 695 21.89 1.44 0.96
N MET A 696 21.58 0.14 0.83
CA MET A 696 20.51 -0.51 1.59
C MET A 696 21.07 -1.34 2.74
N ASN A 697 20.44 -1.28 3.91
CA ASN A 697 20.65 -2.28 4.95
C ASN A 697 19.92 -3.58 4.56
N VAL A 698 20.49 -4.71 4.92
CA VAL A 698 19.81 -6.01 4.76
C VAL A 698 18.87 -6.30 5.94
N ASP A 699 17.92 -7.21 5.74
CA ASP A 699 17.06 -7.72 6.81
C ASP A 699 17.72 -8.85 7.63
N ILE A 700 16.96 -9.48 8.54
CA ILE A 700 17.44 -10.60 9.38
C ILE A 700 17.87 -11.84 8.58
N GLU A 701 17.40 -11.97 7.34
CA GLU A 701 17.76 -13.04 6.41
C GLU A 701 18.94 -12.64 5.52
N GLY A 702 19.55 -11.48 5.77
CA GLY A 702 20.64 -10.95 4.95
C GLY A 702 20.18 -10.42 3.60
N LYS A 703 18.88 -10.16 3.41
CA LYS A 703 18.28 -9.77 2.13
C LYS A 703 18.12 -8.25 2.00
N ALA A 704 18.50 -7.71 0.84
CA ALA A 704 18.14 -6.36 0.36
C ALA A 704 17.38 -6.46 -0.97
N SER A 705 16.35 -5.64 -1.18
CA SER A 705 15.47 -5.70 -2.36
C SER A 705 15.46 -4.39 -3.15
N TYR A 706 15.91 -4.42 -4.40
CA TYR A 706 15.86 -3.31 -5.34
C TYR A 706 14.67 -3.46 -6.29
N HIS A 707 13.85 -2.42 -6.33
CA HIS A 707 12.62 -2.41 -7.12
C HIS A 707 12.74 -1.56 -8.39
N LYS A 708 13.70 -0.63 -8.49
CA LYS A 708 13.96 0.18 -9.69
C LYS A 708 15.34 -0.10 -10.26
N PHE A 709 15.41 -0.53 -11.52
CA PHE A 709 16.67 -0.76 -12.23
C PHE A 709 16.44 -0.83 -13.75
N ALA A 710 17.47 -0.53 -14.53
CA ALA A 710 17.42 -0.63 -15.99
C ALA A 710 17.44 -2.09 -16.46
N LEU A 711 16.65 -2.42 -17.48
CA LEU A 711 16.61 -3.74 -18.12
C LEU A 711 17.66 -3.87 -19.23
N ASN A 712 18.08 -5.11 -19.54
CA ASN A 712 19.12 -5.42 -20.52
C ASN A 712 20.45 -4.68 -20.26
N GLN A 713 20.78 -4.50 -18.98
CA GLN A 713 22.02 -3.89 -18.53
C GLN A 713 22.82 -4.88 -17.71
N ARG A 714 24.09 -4.57 -17.49
CA ARG A 714 24.94 -5.28 -16.53
C ARG A 714 25.04 -4.48 -15.24
N PHE A 715 25.09 -5.20 -14.13
CA PHE A 715 25.15 -4.65 -12.79
C PHE A 715 26.24 -5.34 -11.97
N ASN A 716 26.75 -4.62 -10.99
CA ASN A 716 27.58 -5.15 -9.93
C ASN A 716 26.93 -4.82 -8.59
N ALA A 717 26.58 -5.85 -7.83
CA ALA A 717 26.18 -5.72 -6.44
C ALA A 717 27.42 -5.82 -5.56
N PHE A 718 27.58 -4.89 -4.62
CA PHE A 718 28.64 -4.87 -3.62
C PHE A 718 28.01 -4.98 -2.24
N ALA A 719 28.56 -5.81 -1.37
CA ALA A 719 28.13 -5.91 0.02
C ALA A 719 29.32 -5.77 0.96
N GLY A 720 29.09 -5.13 2.10
CA GLY A 720 30.08 -5.00 3.17
C GLY A 720 29.43 -5.06 4.55
N ALA A 721 30.14 -5.62 5.53
CA ALA A 721 29.70 -5.71 6.91
C ALA A 721 30.89 -5.51 7.86
N PRO A 722 30.69 -4.94 9.07
CA PRO A 722 31.74 -4.85 10.07
C PRO A 722 32.31 -6.24 10.41
N GLY A 723 33.64 -6.38 10.37
CA GLY A 723 34.29 -7.68 10.61
C GLY A 723 34.49 -8.54 9.36
N TYR A 724 34.06 -8.08 8.18
CA TYR A 724 34.12 -8.84 6.93
C TYR A 724 34.81 -8.05 5.83
N ARG A 725 35.42 -8.76 4.88
CA ARG A 725 35.90 -8.20 3.63
C ARG A 725 34.72 -7.94 2.69
N PRO A 726 34.66 -6.79 1.99
CA PRO A 726 33.59 -6.53 1.05
C PRO A 726 33.59 -7.55 -0.10
N GLY A 727 32.40 -8.04 -0.43
CA GLY A 727 32.16 -8.95 -1.54
C GLY A 727 31.48 -8.24 -2.69
N ARG A 728 31.62 -8.79 -3.90
CA ARG A 728 30.88 -8.31 -5.08
C ARG A 728 30.41 -9.47 -5.94
N ASN A 729 29.27 -9.28 -6.60
CA ASN A 729 28.77 -10.22 -7.60
C ASN A 729 28.18 -9.46 -8.79
N GLY A 730 28.65 -9.80 -9.99
CA GLY A 730 28.23 -9.21 -11.25
C GLY A 730 27.12 -10.02 -11.89
N PHE A 731 26.10 -9.36 -12.42
CA PHE A 731 24.98 -10.02 -13.08
C PHE A 731 24.38 -9.14 -14.17
N SER A 732 23.44 -9.68 -14.93
CA SER A 732 22.73 -8.94 -15.97
C SER A 732 21.23 -8.99 -15.76
N SER A 733 20.56 -7.87 -16.06
CA SER A 733 19.10 -7.75 -16.13
C SER A 733 18.55 -8.09 -17.51
N ASN A 734 19.25 -8.93 -18.28
CA ASN A 734 18.78 -9.42 -19.59
C ASN A 734 17.41 -10.06 -19.46
N LEU A 735 16.46 -9.59 -20.26
CA LEU A 735 15.07 -10.07 -20.25
C LEU A 735 14.97 -11.59 -20.40
N ASP A 736 15.85 -12.16 -21.23
CA ASP A 736 15.90 -13.57 -21.57
C ASP A 736 16.33 -14.47 -20.40
N SER A 737 16.96 -13.89 -19.37
CA SER A 737 17.55 -14.61 -18.24
C SER A 737 16.78 -14.40 -16.93
N ILE A 738 15.70 -13.62 -16.93
CA ILE A 738 14.94 -13.36 -15.71
C ILE A 738 14.13 -14.62 -15.33
N PRO A 739 14.19 -15.09 -14.09
CA PRO A 739 13.40 -16.23 -13.64
C PRO A 739 11.89 -16.01 -13.76
N ASP A 740 11.11 -17.10 -13.85
CA ASP A 740 9.64 -17.11 -13.99
C ASP A 740 8.90 -16.33 -12.86
N ASN A 741 9.52 -16.20 -11.68
CA ASN A 741 8.97 -15.45 -10.54
C ASN A 741 9.27 -13.93 -10.57
N GLY A 742 10.03 -13.43 -11.56
CA GLY A 742 10.38 -12.00 -11.67
C GLY A 742 11.48 -11.53 -10.71
N ILE A 743 12.11 -12.44 -9.98
CA ILE A 743 13.13 -12.14 -8.96
C ILE A 743 14.50 -12.54 -9.49
N ILE A 744 15.37 -11.55 -9.67
CA ILE A 744 16.80 -11.78 -9.92
C ILE A 744 17.47 -11.92 -8.55
N ARG A 745 17.77 -13.16 -8.15
CA ARG A 745 18.44 -13.45 -6.89
C ARG A 745 19.96 -13.44 -7.07
N ILE A 746 20.64 -12.68 -6.22
CA ILE A 746 22.09 -12.54 -6.18
C ILE A 746 22.57 -12.89 -4.79
N ASP A 747 23.44 -13.89 -4.70
CA ASP A 747 24.05 -14.27 -3.43
C ASP A 747 25.48 -13.70 -3.40
N ILE A 748 25.82 -12.98 -2.33
CA ILE A 748 27.16 -12.48 -2.03
C ILE A 748 27.62 -13.14 -0.73
N TYR A 749 28.76 -13.80 -0.78
CA TYR A 749 29.39 -14.35 0.40
C TYR A 749 30.54 -13.46 0.84
N LEU A 750 30.59 -13.16 2.14
CA LEU A 750 31.63 -12.33 2.74
C LEU A 750 32.54 -13.20 3.61
N ASP A 751 33.83 -13.03 3.42
CA ASP A 751 34.85 -13.62 4.27
C ASP A 751 35.07 -12.76 5.50
N ARG A 752 35.28 -13.40 6.66
CA ARG A 752 35.68 -12.69 7.87
C ARG A 752 37.08 -12.11 7.70
N SER A 753 37.24 -10.85 8.07
CA SER A 753 38.54 -10.17 8.05
C SER A 753 39.47 -10.75 9.13
N PRO A 754 40.75 -11.05 8.82
CA PRO A 754 41.73 -11.50 9.81
C PRO A 754 41.98 -10.45 10.91
N ASN A 755 42.15 -10.93 12.13
CA ASN A 755 42.52 -10.11 13.28
C ASN A 755 44.02 -10.18 13.55
N VAL A 756 44.65 -9.03 13.73
CA VAL A 756 46.09 -8.93 14.04
C VAL A 756 46.33 -8.13 15.32
N GLU A 757 47.29 -8.60 16.08
CA GLU A 757 48.00 -7.82 17.09
C GLU A 757 49.33 -7.36 16.49
N LEU A 758 49.64 -6.07 16.62
CA LEU A 758 50.91 -5.50 16.19
C LEU A 758 51.88 -5.45 17.37
N ILE A 759 53.12 -5.86 17.14
CA ILE A 759 54.24 -5.63 18.05
C ILE A 759 55.23 -4.71 17.34
N ILE A 760 55.44 -3.52 17.90
CA ILE A 760 56.30 -2.49 17.30
C ILE A 760 57.50 -2.28 18.21
N LEU A 761 58.71 -2.50 17.67
CA LEU A 761 59.95 -2.15 18.35
C LEU A 761 60.39 -0.78 17.83
N ALA A 762 60.34 0.20 18.72
CA ALA A 762 60.72 1.57 18.44
C ALA A 762 62.25 1.69 18.39
N ASN A 763 62.86 1.23 17.30
CA ASN A 763 64.26 1.55 17.04
C ASN A 763 64.39 2.93 16.37
N VAL A 764 65.55 3.56 16.51
CA VAL A 764 65.82 4.92 16.03
C VAL A 764 66.45 4.91 14.63
N LYS A 765 66.41 6.04 13.90
CA LYS A 765 66.89 6.18 12.51
C LYS A 765 66.20 5.30 11.45
N GLY A 766 64.94 4.91 11.68
CA GLY A 766 64.12 4.23 10.67
C GLY A 766 64.26 2.71 10.63
N GLU A 767 64.99 2.11 11.57
CA GLU A 767 65.11 0.64 11.72
C GLU A 767 63.97 0.01 12.55
N GLN A 768 62.77 0.58 12.52
CA GLN A 768 61.65 0.05 13.32
C GLN A 768 61.25 -1.34 12.83
N GLN A 769 61.11 -2.29 13.76
CA GLN A 769 60.57 -3.61 13.44
C GLN A 769 59.09 -3.64 13.81
N VAL A 770 58.27 -4.03 12.84
CA VAL A 770 56.83 -4.24 13.04
C VAL A 770 56.54 -5.71 12.81
N LEU A 771 55.99 -6.35 13.82
CA LEU A 771 55.66 -7.77 13.82
C LEU A 771 54.14 -7.94 13.93
N PHE A 772 53.62 -8.90 13.20
CA PHE A 772 52.20 -9.23 13.10
C PHE A 772 51.98 -10.58 13.77
N ASN A 773 51.16 -10.60 14.81
CA ASN A 773 50.65 -11.82 15.43
C ASN A 773 49.17 -11.98 15.11
N PHE A 774 48.79 -13.11 14.51
CA PHE A 774 47.39 -13.39 14.19
C PHE A 774 46.71 -14.05 15.39
N ASP A 775 45.69 -13.37 15.95
CA ASP A 775 45.14 -13.70 17.28
C ASP A 775 44.27 -14.98 17.29
N LYS A 776 43.70 -15.39 16.14
CA LYS A 776 43.20 -16.74 15.83
C LYS A 776 42.47 -16.77 14.47
N ASP A 777 42.63 -17.91 13.81
CA ASP A 777 42.05 -18.41 12.54
C ASP A 777 42.88 -18.18 11.26
N VAL A 778 42.90 -19.24 10.44
CA VAL A 778 43.71 -19.43 9.23
C VAL A 778 43.20 -18.50 8.13
N TYR A 779 44.10 -17.89 7.34
CA TYR A 779 43.68 -17.00 6.27
C TYR A 779 44.56 -17.08 5.02
N GLU A 780 43.91 -17.26 3.87
CA GLU A 780 44.49 -17.18 2.54
C GLU A 780 44.40 -15.73 2.05
N LEU A 781 45.53 -15.01 1.98
CA LEU A 781 45.54 -13.65 1.44
C LEU A 781 45.20 -13.64 -0.06
N ASN A 782 45.54 -14.72 -0.78
CA ASN A 782 45.13 -15.09 -2.14
C ASN A 782 45.55 -16.55 -2.42
N GLU A 783 45.20 -17.11 -3.59
CA GLU A 783 45.50 -18.51 -4.01
C GLU A 783 46.97 -18.94 -3.87
N GLN A 784 47.91 -17.99 -3.73
CA GLN A 784 49.36 -18.23 -3.68
C GLN A 784 49.99 -17.85 -2.33
N ASN A 785 49.25 -17.21 -1.43
CA ASN A 785 49.79 -16.62 -0.21
C ASN A 785 48.97 -17.03 1.03
N ILE A 786 49.37 -18.12 1.67
CA ILE A 786 48.71 -18.67 2.86
C ILE A 786 49.44 -18.18 4.11
N LEU A 787 48.75 -17.43 4.97
CA LEU A 787 49.26 -17.07 6.29
C LEU A 787 48.88 -18.16 7.30
N GLN A 788 49.86 -18.58 8.10
CA GLN A 788 49.73 -19.64 9.08
C GLN A 788 49.31 -19.06 10.44
N LYS A 789 48.32 -19.69 11.06
CA LYS A 789 47.84 -19.37 12.41
C LYS A 789 48.96 -19.52 13.43
N ASP A 790 48.95 -18.68 14.47
CA ASP A 790 49.89 -18.68 15.59
C ASP A 790 51.38 -18.49 15.19
N LYS A 791 51.64 -17.96 13.98
CA LYS A 791 52.97 -17.57 13.51
C LYS A 791 53.16 -16.06 13.59
N LEU A 792 54.40 -15.65 13.82
CA LEU A 792 54.82 -14.26 13.85
C LEU A 792 55.44 -13.86 12.51
N TYR A 793 54.98 -12.75 11.95
CA TYR A 793 55.46 -12.22 10.67
C TYR A 793 56.10 -10.85 10.85
N GLU A 794 57.23 -10.57 10.19
CA GLU A 794 57.84 -9.23 10.14
C GLU A 794 57.35 -8.48 8.90
N LEU A 795 56.81 -7.27 9.11
CA LEU A 795 56.58 -6.31 8.04
C LEU A 795 57.88 -5.58 7.73
N PHE A 796 58.30 -5.64 6.47
CA PHE A 796 59.46 -4.90 5.99
C PHE A 796 59.16 -4.25 4.65
N PHE A 797 59.88 -3.18 4.36
CA PHE A 797 59.72 -2.38 3.15
C PHE A 797 60.98 -2.49 2.29
N THR A 798 60.84 -2.96 1.04
CA THR A 798 61.95 -3.06 0.09
C THR A 798 61.45 -2.85 -1.33
N ASN A 799 62.27 -2.22 -2.18
CA ASN A 799 61.96 -1.94 -3.58
C ASN A 799 60.59 -1.25 -3.80
N GLY A 800 60.17 -0.38 -2.87
CA GLY A 800 58.89 0.32 -2.97
C GLY A 800 57.67 -0.52 -2.60
N ILE A 801 57.84 -1.69 -1.98
CA ILE A 801 56.75 -2.62 -1.65
C ILE A 801 56.89 -3.10 -0.19
N ASN A 802 55.77 -3.27 0.50
CA ASN A 802 55.72 -3.91 1.81
C ASN A 802 55.47 -5.41 1.70
N TYR A 803 56.24 -6.18 2.47
CA TYR A 803 56.15 -7.63 2.56
C TYR A 803 56.00 -8.08 4.00
N LEU A 804 55.34 -9.22 4.20
CA LEU A 804 55.36 -10.00 5.43
C LEU A 804 56.27 -11.21 5.25
N GLY A 805 57.33 -11.30 6.06
CA GLY A 805 58.22 -12.45 6.15
C GLY A 805 57.87 -13.32 7.35
N ASN A 806 57.71 -14.63 7.16
CA ASN A 806 57.53 -15.56 8.28
C ASN A 806 58.82 -15.65 9.11
N THR A 807 58.75 -15.36 10.41
CA THR A 807 59.94 -15.37 11.28
C THR A 807 60.52 -16.76 11.57
N GLU A 808 59.78 -17.84 11.26
CA GLU A 808 60.22 -19.22 11.45
C GLU A 808 60.77 -19.88 10.17
N LEU A 809 60.45 -19.33 8.99
CA LEU A 809 60.76 -19.94 7.68
C LEU A 809 61.50 -18.97 6.77
N THR A 810 62.57 -19.44 6.13
CA THR A 810 63.35 -18.63 5.17
C THR A 810 62.66 -18.57 3.81
N GLY A 811 62.54 -17.37 3.22
CA GLY A 811 62.13 -17.17 1.82
C GLY A 811 60.63 -17.17 1.55
N SER A 812 59.79 -17.26 2.59
CA SER A 812 58.32 -17.17 2.47
C SER A 812 57.85 -15.74 2.73
N ASN A 813 57.99 -14.88 1.72
CA ASN A 813 57.55 -13.48 1.79
C ASN A 813 56.21 -13.32 1.08
N VAL A 814 55.24 -12.72 1.76
CA VAL A 814 53.91 -12.46 1.24
C VAL A 814 53.75 -10.96 1.04
N GLN A 815 53.39 -10.53 -0.17
CA GLN A 815 53.02 -9.13 -0.41
C GLN A 815 51.65 -8.86 0.23
N ILE A 816 51.57 -7.79 1.04
CA ILE A 816 50.36 -7.47 1.83
C ILE A 816 49.57 -6.26 1.30
N PHE A 817 50.22 -5.35 0.58
CA PHE A 817 49.60 -4.14 0.01
C PHE A 817 49.69 -4.15 -1.52
N ASP A 818 48.69 -3.58 -2.18
CA ASP A 818 48.75 -3.28 -3.61
C ASP A 818 49.87 -2.25 -3.90
N GLN A 819 50.43 -2.27 -5.11
CA GLN A 819 51.59 -1.46 -5.51
C GLN A 819 51.34 0.06 -5.45
N SER A 820 50.07 0.49 -5.36
CA SER A 820 49.70 1.91 -5.39
C SER A 820 49.93 2.66 -4.07
N ASP A 821 50.03 1.98 -2.92
CA ASP A 821 50.11 2.64 -1.59
C ASP A 821 51.17 1.99 -0.67
N PRO A 822 52.46 2.14 -0.95
CA PRO A 822 53.51 1.69 -0.05
C PRO A 822 53.53 2.48 1.26
N PHE A 823 53.70 1.77 2.38
CA PHE A 823 53.86 2.36 3.71
C PHE A 823 55.31 2.28 4.18
N GLU A 824 55.93 3.43 4.38
CA GLU A 824 57.26 3.49 4.96
C GLU A 824 57.21 3.27 6.48
N ILE A 825 57.96 2.29 6.98
CA ILE A 825 57.97 1.90 8.40
C ILE A 825 58.83 2.87 9.21
N LYS A 826 58.30 4.06 9.49
CA LYS A 826 58.98 5.12 10.25
C LYS A 826 58.05 5.81 11.22
N ASN A 827 58.63 6.35 12.30
CA ASN A 827 57.97 7.19 13.30
C ASN A 827 56.73 6.56 13.97
N LEU A 828 56.65 5.23 14.05
CA LEU A 828 55.52 4.52 14.67
C LEU A 828 55.41 4.67 16.21
N GLU A 829 56.22 5.54 16.81
CA GLU A 829 56.02 6.00 18.18
C GLU A 829 54.94 7.09 18.29
N ASP A 830 54.61 7.73 17.16
CA ASP A 830 53.54 8.72 17.00
C ASP A 830 52.18 8.05 16.75
N SER A 831 51.14 8.56 17.40
CA SER A 831 49.79 7.98 17.31
C SER A 831 49.14 8.14 15.94
N VAL A 832 49.49 9.20 15.18
CA VAL A 832 48.97 9.40 13.82
C VAL A 832 49.61 8.39 12.87
N ALA A 833 50.92 8.17 12.97
CA ALA A 833 51.60 7.13 12.19
C ALA A 833 51.02 5.72 12.46
N GLN A 834 50.72 5.40 13.73
CA GLN A 834 50.03 4.15 14.09
C GLN A 834 48.59 4.07 13.55
N ALA A 835 47.86 5.19 13.57
CA ALA A 835 46.52 5.26 13.00
C ALA A 835 46.54 5.09 11.48
N ASN A 836 47.55 5.64 10.80
CA ASN A 836 47.74 5.49 9.36
C ASN A 836 48.04 4.03 8.99
N LEU A 837 48.95 3.38 9.72
CA LEU A 837 49.21 1.94 9.55
C LEU A 837 47.95 1.11 9.80
N THR A 838 47.20 1.43 10.86
CA THR A 838 45.94 0.73 11.18
C THR A 838 44.90 0.91 10.08
N SER A 839 44.75 2.13 9.57
CA SER A 839 43.81 2.46 8.49
C SER A 839 44.18 1.74 7.19
N LEU A 840 45.47 1.70 6.86
CA LEU A 840 45.97 0.96 5.71
C LEU A 840 45.71 -0.54 5.83
N LEU A 841 45.94 -1.12 7.01
CA LEU A 841 45.64 -2.54 7.26
C LEU A 841 44.13 -2.81 7.16
N GLN A 842 43.30 -1.94 7.72
CA GLN A 842 41.84 -2.04 7.61
C GLN A 842 41.36 -1.95 6.16
N PHE A 843 41.95 -1.05 5.37
CA PHE A 843 41.68 -0.93 3.94
C PHE A 843 42.00 -2.23 3.19
N ASN A 844 43.07 -2.93 3.60
CA ASN A 844 43.45 -4.23 3.05
C ASN A 844 42.74 -5.42 3.75
N GLY A 845 41.64 -5.14 4.46
CA GLY A 845 40.79 -6.16 5.07
C GLY A 845 41.42 -6.85 6.28
N ILE A 846 42.29 -6.17 7.03
CA ILE A 846 42.94 -6.66 8.26
C ILE A 846 42.51 -5.79 9.44
N ILE A 847 41.98 -6.42 10.49
CA ILE A 847 41.51 -5.70 11.69
C ILE A 847 42.61 -5.72 12.75
N VAL A 848 43.13 -4.54 13.09
CA VAL A 848 44.08 -4.38 14.21
C VAL A 848 43.30 -4.40 15.52
N LYS A 849 43.54 -5.42 16.34
CA LYS A 849 42.94 -5.54 17.68
C LYS A 849 43.72 -4.78 18.75
N ASN A 850 45.04 -4.87 18.69
CA ASN A 850 45.92 -4.31 19.71
C ASN A 850 47.27 -3.92 19.11
N ILE A 851 47.90 -2.90 19.70
CA ILE A 851 49.26 -2.45 19.36
C ILE A 851 50.10 -2.49 20.64
N THR A 852 51.10 -3.37 20.66
CA THR A 852 52.14 -3.42 21.69
C THR A 852 53.36 -2.67 21.21
N LEU A 853 53.55 -1.44 21.71
CA LEU A 853 54.76 -0.66 21.45
C LEU A 853 55.82 -0.93 22.53
N ILE A 854 57.01 -1.34 22.10
CA ILE A 854 58.20 -1.55 22.93
C ILE A 854 59.17 -0.40 22.68
N ARG A 855 59.42 0.41 23.70
CA ARG A 855 60.28 1.60 23.62
C ARG A 855 61.69 1.32 24.14
N ASN A 856 62.65 2.11 23.63
CA ASN A 856 64.04 2.05 24.08
C ASN A 856 64.18 2.49 25.54
N ILE A 857 65.08 1.82 26.28
CA ILE A 857 65.32 2.13 27.70
C ILE A 857 66.34 3.26 27.83
N ARG A 858 66.00 4.31 28.57
CA ARG A 858 66.89 5.44 28.85
C ARG A 858 67.69 5.24 30.13
N TYR A 859 68.86 5.89 30.21
CA TYR A 859 69.74 5.82 31.38
C TYR A 859 70.06 7.20 31.95
N ASN A 860 70.32 7.24 33.26
CA ASN A 860 70.88 8.42 33.92
C ASN A 860 72.28 8.72 33.35
N PHE A 861 72.62 10.00 33.26
CA PHE A 861 73.90 10.45 32.71
C PHE A 861 75.09 9.74 33.39
N ALA A 862 76.07 9.29 32.59
CA ALA A 862 77.29 8.61 33.02
C ALA A 862 77.11 7.34 33.89
N THR A 863 75.89 6.80 34.04
CA THR A 863 75.62 5.57 34.82
C THR A 863 74.99 4.47 33.97
N ASN A 864 74.94 3.26 34.52
CA ASN A 864 74.11 2.15 34.03
C ASN A 864 72.77 2.03 34.76
N GLU A 865 72.36 3.05 35.52
CA GLU A 865 71.07 3.08 36.19
C GLU A 865 69.98 3.54 35.21
N PHE A 866 68.89 2.79 35.13
CA PHE A 866 67.74 3.14 34.29
C PHE A 866 67.13 4.47 34.74
N ASN A 867 66.81 5.34 33.79
CA ASN A 867 66.12 6.59 34.09
C ASN A 867 64.64 6.29 34.40
N LYS A 868 64.24 6.44 35.68
CA LYS A 868 62.86 6.24 36.13
C LYS A 868 61.96 7.47 35.94
N LYS A 869 62.53 8.60 35.52
CA LYS A 869 61.85 9.88 35.28
C LYS A 869 62.09 10.32 33.83
N ASP A 870 62.00 9.39 32.89
CA ASP A 870 62.13 9.72 31.48
C ASP A 870 60.97 10.61 31.03
N ASP A 871 61.28 11.70 30.32
CA ASP A 871 60.31 12.71 29.88
C ASP A 871 59.27 12.13 28.91
N ALA A 872 59.62 11.05 28.21
CA ALA A 872 58.73 10.27 27.35
C ALA A 872 57.84 9.27 28.12
N LYS A 873 57.83 9.30 29.46
CA LYS A 873 57.10 8.38 30.36
C LYS A 873 57.42 6.89 30.13
N VAL A 874 58.62 6.59 29.64
CA VAL A 874 59.09 5.21 29.50
C VAL A 874 59.38 4.65 30.88
N ILE A 875 58.74 3.53 31.22
CA ILE A 875 58.96 2.82 32.48
C ILE A 875 59.77 1.57 32.16
N PRO A 876 61.08 1.54 32.50
CA PRO A 876 61.96 0.45 32.09
C PRO A 876 61.44 -0.94 32.44
N GLU A 877 60.87 -1.08 33.64
CA GLU A 877 60.31 -2.34 34.13
C GLU A 877 59.18 -2.86 33.22
N LYS A 878 58.33 -1.97 32.69
CA LYS A 878 57.24 -2.33 31.77
C LYS A 878 57.76 -2.73 30.39
N GLU A 879 58.74 -2.00 29.86
CA GLU A 879 59.28 -2.30 28.54
C GLU A 879 60.08 -3.61 28.54
N PHE A 880 60.91 -3.86 29.58
CA PHE A 880 61.57 -5.16 29.75
C PHE A 880 60.57 -6.31 29.88
N THR A 881 59.46 -6.10 30.59
CA THR A 881 58.39 -7.10 30.69
C THR A 881 57.80 -7.41 29.32
N LYS A 882 57.51 -6.41 28.49
CA LYS A 882 57.02 -6.63 27.11
C LYS A 882 58.03 -7.43 26.28
N VAL A 883 59.32 -7.09 26.34
CA VAL A 883 60.39 -7.81 25.63
C VAL A 883 60.45 -9.27 26.09
N ALA A 884 60.45 -9.52 27.40
CA ALA A 884 60.46 -10.87 27.96
C ALA A 884 59.22 -11.68 27.56
N GLN A 885 58.03 -11.05 27.55
CA GLN A 885 56.79 -11.67 27.06
C GLN A 885 56.90 -12.11 25.60
N VAL A 886 57.48 -11.28 24.73
CA VAL A 886 57.69 -11.65 23.31
C VAL A 886 58.65 -12.83 23.17
N LEU A 887 59.80 -12.81 23.87
CA LEU A 887 60.79 -13.89 23.80
C LEU A 887 60.29 -15.21 24.41
N TYR A 888 59.43 -15.13 25.42
CA TYR A 888 58.76 -16.29 26.02
C TYR A 888 57.74 -16.89 25.06
N LYS A 889 56.91 -16.04 24.44
CA LYS A 889 55.88 -16.47 23.49
C LYS A 889 56.48 -17.06 22.20
N TYR A 890 57.62 -16.53 21.74
CA TYR A 890 58.27 -16.93 20.49
C TYR A 890 59.69 -17.45 20.74
N PRO A 891 59.87 -18.76 20.99
CA PRO A 891 61.14 -19.33 21.41
C PRO A 891 62.22 -19.35 20.31
N HIS A 892 61.84 -19.20 19.03
CA HIS A 892 62.77 -19.16 17.90
C HIS A 892 63.45 -17.80 17.68
N LEU A 893 63.04 -16.77 18.41
CA LEU A 893 63.62 -15.43 18.31
C LEU A 893 64.81 -15.27 19.26
N ASP A 894 65.88 -14.63 18.79
CA ASP A 894 66.94 -14.10 19.64
C ASP A 894 66.74 -12.60 19.84
N LEU A 895 67.18 -12.07 20.99
CA LEU A 895 67.23 -10.63 21.25
C LEU A 895 68.65 -10.11 21.00
N LYS A 896 68.80 -9.14 20.10
CA LYS A 896 69.96 -8.25 20.08
C LYS A 896 69.66 -7.02 20.92
N LEU A 897 70.50 -6.79 21.91
CA LEU A 897 70.41 -5.69 22.85
C LEU A 897 71.61 -4.77 22.65
N SER A 898 71.33 -3.53 22.30
CA SER A 898 72.34 -2.56 21.88
C SER A 898 72.32 -1.33 22.78
N SER A 899 73.32 -1.15 23.64
CA SER A 899 73.39 0.03 24.51
C SER A 899 74.34 1.09 23.98
N HIS A 900 73.94 2.35 24.12
CA HIS A 900 74.63 3.52 23.59
C HIS A 900 74.95 4.52 24.71
N THR A 901 75.91 5.42 24.45
CA THR A 901 76.31 6.50 25.36
C THR A 901 76.20 7.88 24.72
N ASP A 902 76.34 8.91 25.56
CA ASP A 902 76.53 10.30 25.15
C ASP A 902 77.93 10.55 24.58
N ARG A 903 78.15 11.76 24.01
CA ARG A 903 79.44 12.23 23.44
C ARG A 903 80.55 12.45 24.48
N CYS A 904 80.22 12.70 25.73
CA CYS A 904 81.20 12.82 26.84
C CYS A 904 82.07 11.57 26.99
N PRO A 905 83.34 11.66 27.47
CA PRO A 905 83.67 12.27 28.77
C PRO A 905 84.36 13.62 28.58
N LEU A 906 83.76 14.71 29.06
CA LEU A 906 84.44 16.02 29.03
C LEU A 906 85.73 16.05 29.87
N ASP A 907 85.95 15.05 30.75
CA ASP A 907 87.02 15.07 31.75
C ASP A 907 88.01 13.89 31.63
N GLY A 908 87.93 13.07 30.58
CA GLY A 908 88.85 11.94 30.36
C GLY A 908 88.76 10.75 31.34
N ASN A 909 87.81 10.76 32.29
CA ASN A 909 87.78 9.82 33.43
C ASN A 909 86.81 8.64 33.34
N TYR A 910 86.07 8.44 32.24
CA TYR A 910 85.31 7.21 32.06
C TYR A 910 85.21 6.76 30.60
N ASP A 911 85.39 5.46 30.38
CA ASP A 911 85.30 4.82 29.07
C ASP A 911 83.82 4.57 28.68
N ASN A 912 83.37 5.22 27.62
CA ASN A 912 82.02 5.07 27.04
C ASN A 912 81.71 3.64 26.58
N LYS A 913 82.73 2.94 26.09
CA LYS A 913 82.63 1.56 25.63
C LYS A 913 82.37 0.64 26.83
N ALA A 914 83.13 0.83 27.91
CA ALA A 914 82.88 0.14 29.17
C ALA A 914 81.51 0.52 29.79
N LEU A 915 81.07 1.77 29.63
CA LEU A 915 79.77 2.22 30.14
C LEU A 915 78.58 1.58 29.40
N SER A 916 78.61 1.52 28.07
CA SER A 916 77.58 0.81 27.28
C SER A 916 77.59 -0.70 27.57
N GLY A 917 78.76 -1.31 27.77
CA GLY A 917 78.86 -2.70 28.24
C GLY A 917 78.16 -2.92 29.59
N ARG A 918 78.39 -2.05 30.58
CA ARG A 918 77.69 -2.10 31.88
C ARG A 918 76.18 -1.88 31.78
N ARG A 919 75.70 -1.13 30.78
CA ARG A 919 74.27 -0.92 30.49
C ARG A 919 73.64 -2.19 29.91
N ASN A 920 74.31 -2.83 28.95
CA ASN A 920 73.88 -4.14 28.45
C ASN A 920 73.76 -5.14 29.59
N GLN A 921 74.80 -5.26 30.42
CA GLN A 921 74.77 -6.18 31.56
C GLN A 921 73.62 -5.87 32.51
N ALA A 922 73.35 -4.58 32.81
CA ALA A 922 72.22 -4.19 33.65
C ALA A 922 70.87 -4.61 33.04
N ALA A 923 70.70 -4.41 31.73
CA ALA A 923 69.49 -4.81 31.01
C ALA A 923 69.32 -6.34 30.94
N VAL A 924 70.39 -7.08 30.66
CA VAL A 924 70.39 -8.55 30.65
C VAL A 924 70.10 -9.12 32.04
N THR A 925 70.77 -8.61 33.06
CA THR A 925 70.51 -8.99 34.47
C THR A 925 69.05 -8.74 34.83
N TYR A 926 68.46 -7.63 34.38
CA TYR A 926 67.05 -7.36 34.62
C TYR A 926 66.15 -8.41 33.93
N ILE A 927 66.38 -8.70 32.65
CA ILE A 927 65.59 -9.67 31.87
C ILE A 927 65.73 -11.10 32.42
N LEU A 928 66.93 -11.53 32.79
CA LEU A 928 67.18 -12.91 33.23
C LEU A 928 66.88 -13.13 34.71
N ASP A 929 67.31 -12.22 35.59
CA ASP A 929 67.24 -12.44 37.03
C ASP A 929 65.95 -11.89 37.62
N THR A 930 65.55 -10.67 37.23
CA THR A 930 64.34 -10.02 37.78
C THR A 930 63.06 -10.56 37.14
N LEU A 931 63.13 -10.92 35.85
CA LEU A 931 62.01 -11.49 35.08
C LEU A 931 62.18 -13.01 34.84
N ASN A 932 62.82 -13.71 35.80
CA ASN A 932 63.14 -15.14 35.70
C ASN A 932 61.92 -16.05 35.46
N THR A 933 60.70 -15.59 35.77
CA THR A 933 59.45 -16.30 35.52
C THR A 933 59.23 -16.61 34.05
N PHE A 934 59.82 -15.84 33.14
CA PHE A 934 59.75 -16.07 31.69
C PHE A 934 60.80 -17.09 31.19
N GLN A 935 61.72 -17.57 32.03
CA GLN A 935 62.69 -18.63 31.71
C GLN A 935 63.46 -18.43 30.39
N ILE A 936 63.86 -17.20 30.09
CA ILE A 936 64.61 -16.88 28.87
C ILE A 936 66.05 -17.40 29.01
N ALA A 937 66.53 -18.18 28.04
CA ALA A 937 67.90 -18.67 28.06
C ALA A 937 68.90 -17.54 27.73
N GLU A 938 70.00 -17.45 28.50
CA GLU A 938 71.00 -16.39 28.36
C GLU A 938 71.60 -16.32 26.94
N ASN A 939 71.83 -17.47 26.31
CA ASN A 939 72.38 -17.56 24.95
C ASN A 939 71.46 -16.97 23.85
N ARG A 940 70.19 -16.69 24.16
CA ARG A 940 69.26 -16.00 23.26
C ARG A 940 69.40 -14.48 23.31
N ILE A 941 70.20 -13.93 24.23
CA ILE A 941 70.45 -12.48 24.34
C ILE A 941 71.86 -12.15 23.87
N LYS A 942 71.95 -11.48 22.72
CA LYS A 942 73.20 -11.00 22.13
C LYS A 942 73.38 -9.54 22.48
N GLN A 943 74.49 -9.21 23.13
CA GLN A 943 74.78 -7.85 23.61
C GLN A 943 75.74 -7.13 22.66
N CYS A 944 75.48 -5.85 22.38
CA CYS A 944 76.33 -5.01 21.55
C CYS A 944 76.50 -3.63 22.21
N ALA A 945 77.73 -3.15 22.34
CA ALA A 945 78.07 -1.94 23.10
C ALA A 945 78.56 -0.85 22.16
N TYR A 946 77.85 0.28 22.12
CA TYR A 946 78.13 1.40 21.24
C TYR A 946 78.55 2.64 22.02
N THR A 947 79.53 3.34 21.48
CA THR A 947 79.98 4.65 21.98
C THR A 947 79.16 5.77 21.33
N TYR A 948 79.61 7.01 21.53
CA TYR A 948 79.04 8.20 20.92
C TYR A 948 79.18 8.29 19.39
N GLU A 949 79.89 7.37 18.77
CA GLU A 949 80.11 7.32 17.31
C GLU A 949 78.82 6.97 16.54
N TYR A 950 77.77 6.52 17.26
CA TYR A 950 76.46 6.18 16.70
C TYR A 950 75.32 7.01 17.35
N PRO A 951 75.33 8.35 17.21
CA PRO A 951 74.28 9.19 17.77
C PRO A 951 73.01 9.11 16.91
N VAL A 952 71.86 9.13 17.56
CA VAL A 952 70.53 9.18 16.91
C VAL A 952 69.95 10.59 16.88
N ASP A 953 70.40 11.44 17.79
CA ASP A 953 70.12 12.87 17.81
C ASP A 953 71.45 13.64 17.96
N GLU A 954 71.73 14.54 17.02
CA GLU A 954 72.95 15.35 17.05
C GLU A 954 72.78 16.66 17.83
N HIS A 955 71.59 16.93 18.38
CA HIS A 955 71.32 18.10 19.20
C HIS A 955 71.76 17.86 20.64
N TYR A 956 72.99 18.20 20.95
CA TYR A 956 73.49 18.12 22.31
C TYR A 956 73.07 19.35 23.13
N GLY A 957 72.98 19.19 24.45
CA GLY A 957 72.75 20.30 25.37
C GLY A 957 73.81 21.39 25.26
N LYS A 958 73.67 22.48 26.04
CA LYS A 958 74.61 23.62 26.04
C LYS A 958 76.08 23.24 26.29
N ASP A 959 76.32 22.06 26.85
CA ASP A 959 77.66 21.50 27.09
C ASP A 959 78.24 20.72 25.89
N GLY A 960 77.51 20.62 24.78
CA GLY A 960 77.91 19.90 23.58
C GLY A 960 78.06 18.39 23.78
N CYS A 961 77.61 17.85 24.91
CA CYS A 961 77.88 16.47 25.31
C CYS A 961 76.63 15.64 25.64
N ARG A 962 75.69 16.17 26.43
CA ARG A 962 74.56 15.39 26.96
C ARG A 962 73.42 15.34 25.96
N ASN A 963 72.91 14.14 25.69
CA ASN A 963 71.69 13.94 24.92
C ASN A 963 70.91 12.70 25.42
N ASP A 964 69.74 12.94 25.99
CA ASP A 964 68.91 11.90 26.60
C ASP A 964 68.41 10.89 25.55
N PHE A 965 68.24 11.33 24.30
CA PHE A 965 67.92 10.47 23.15
C PHE A 965 69.08 9.56 22.72
N ASN A 966 70.33 9.86 23.09
CA ASN A 966 71.48 9.02 22.77
C ASN A 966 71.80 8.01 23.87
N ARG A 967 71.48 8.30 25.14
CA ARG A 967 71.64 7.36 26.27
C ARG A 967 70.54 6.30 26.30
N ARG A 968 70.70 5.24 25.52
CA ARG A 968 69.63 4.25 25.33
C ARG A 968 70.11 2.81 25.24
N THR A 969 69.18 1.90 25.45
CA THR A 969 69.25 0.52 24.97
C THR A 969 68.18 0.31 23.91
N GLU A 970 68.61 -0.16 22.75
CA GLU A 970 67.74 -0.59 21.65
C GLU A 970 67.51 -2.10 21.72
N PHE A 971 66.31 -2.50 21.29
CA PHE A 971 65.91 -3.89 21.17
C PHE A 971 65.70 -4.25 19.70
N LYS A 972 66.28 -5.36 19.26
CA LYS A 972 66.08 -5.91 17.91
C LYS A 972 65.87 -7.41 18.02
N LEU A 973 64.86 -7.94 17.34
CA LEU A 973 64.59 -9.37 17.29
C LEU A 973 65.27 -9.98 16.06
N VAL A 974 65.93 -11.11 16.27
CA VAL A 974 66.76 -11.81 15.28
C VAL A 974 66.23 -13.23 15.12
N TYR A 975 66.14 -13.70 13.87
CA TYR A 975 65.63 -15.01 13.51
C TYR A 975 66.26 -15.49 12.20
N LYS A 976 66.04 -16.76 11.88
CA LYS A 976 66.63 -17.42 10.70
C LYS A 976 66.25 -16.72 9.40
N GLY A 977 67.23 -16.42 8.54
CA GLY A 977 67.01 -15.68 7.29
C GLY A 977 67.06 -14.15 7.42
N ARG A 978 67.10 -13.62 8.64
CA ARG A 978 67.33 -12.19 8.92
C ARG A 978 68.74 -11.92 9.45
N GLU A 979 69.65 -12.86 9.19
CA GLU A 979 71.05 -12.86 9.62
C GLU A 979 71.84 -11.67 9.02
N GLY A 980 71.46 -11.17 7.84
CA GLY A 980 72.10 -10.00 7.21
C GLY A 980 71.92 -8.68 7.97
N TYR A 981 70.84 -8.55 8.75
CA TYR A 981 70.60 -7.40 9.63
C TYR A 981 71.45 -7.42 10.92
N VAL A 982 72.23 -8.49 11.12
CA VAL A 982 73.19 -8.62 12.22
C VAL A 982 74.45 -7.79 11.95
N PHE A 983 74.72 -7.42 10.69
CA PHE A 983 75.97 -6.77 10.28
C PHE A 983 76.14 -5.30 10.66
N ASP A 984 75.22 -4.70 11.42
CA ASP A 984 75.55 -3.45 12.12
C ASP A 984 76.40 -3.76 13.36
N CYS A 985 77.70 -3.68 13.07
CA CYS A 985 78.87 -3.80 13.94
C CYS A 985 79.15 -5.22 14.42
N ILE A 986 80.35 -5.69 14.12
CA ILE A 986 80.96 -6.85 14.76
C ILE A 986 80.91 -6.57 16.26
N CYS A 987 80.03 -7.25 17.00
CA CYS A 987 80.14 -7.28 18.46
C CYS A 987 81.48 -7.99 18.72
N ASP A 988 82.55 -7.23 18.89
CA ASP A 988 83.91 -7.77 19.07
C ASP A 988 83.89 -8.71 20.29
N PRO A 989 84.19 -10.01 20.15
CA PRO A 989 84.12 -10.97 21.25
C PRO A 989 85.00 -10.58 22.45
N SER A 990 86.06 -9.80 22.24
CA SER A 990 86.89 -9.25 23.33
C SER A 990 86.15 -8.23 24.21
N MET A 991 84.95 -7.79 23.80
CA MET A 991 84.07 -6.88 24.54
C MET A 991 83.19 -7.57 25.57
N LEU A 992 83.05 -8.90 25.51
CA LEU A 992 82.28 -9.68 26.48
C LEU A 992 83.10 -9.95 27.77
N GLU A 993 84.42 -9.78 27.71
CA GLU A 993 85.33 -9.96 28.85
C GLU A 993 85.63 -8.63 29.56
N TYR A 994 84.65 -8.06 30.27
CA TYR A 994 84.97 -7.08 31.32
C TYR A 994 84.42 -7.53 32.67
N SER A 995 85.17 -8.41 33.35
CA SER A 995 84.98 -8.83 34.74
C SER A 995 85.53 -7.82 35.76
N GLY A 996 85.48 -6.53 35.44
CA GLY A 996 86.02 -5.47 36.30
C GLY A 996 85.25 -5.35 37.60
N LYS A 997 85.85 -5.81 38.71
CA LYS A 997 85.34 -5.63 40.08
C LYS A 997 84.95 -4.16 40.33
N PRO A 998 83.86 -3.90 41.07
CA PRO A 998 83.41 -2.53 41.37
C PRO A 998 84.46 -1.83 42.24
N THR A 999 85.13 -0.82 41.71
CA THR A 999 85.98 0.06 42.52
C THR A 999 85.10 0.94 43.41
N GLN A 1000 84.97 0.55 44.68
CA GLN A 1000 84.55 1.45 45.74
C GLN A 1000 85.53 2.63 45.86
N LYS A 1001 85.10 3.85 45.53
CA LYS A 1001 85.54 5.06 46.23
C LYS A 1001 84.37 6.03 46.37
N ARG A 1002 83.66 5.91 47.51
CA ARG A 1002 82.91 7.04 48.10
C ARG A 1002 83.92 8.12 48.51
N LYS A 1003 83.87 9.30 47.91
CA LYS A 1003 84.34 10.53 48.55
C LYS A 1003 83.11 11.29 49.06
N ARG A 1004 82.99 11.36 50.39
CA ARG A 1004 82.09 12.27 51.10
C ARG A 1004 82.51 13.71 50.76
N LEU A 1005 81.55 14.55 50.39
CA LEU A 1005 81.69 16.01 50.49
C LEU A 1005 81.11 16.48 51.84
N PRO A 1006 81.68 17.53 52.46
CA PRO A 1006 81.33 17.96 53.81
C PRO A 1006 79.96 18.67 53.87
N LYS A 1007 79.27 18.49 54.99
CA LYS A 1007 78.19 19.37 55.45
C LYS A 1007 78.77 20.67 56.04
N ASN A 1008 78.14 21.80 55.71
CA ASN A 1008 78.02 23.10 56.40
C ASN A 1008 78.33 24.27 55.42
N LEU A 1009 77.70 25.45 55.42
CA LEU A 1009 76.49 26.05 56.01
C LEU A 1009 76.47 27.52 55.47
N GLY A 1010 75.28 28.09 55.22
CA GLY A 1010 75.04 29.53 54.97
C GLY A 1010 75.25 29.97 53.51
N GLY A 1011 74.44 30.83 52.90
CA GLY A 1011 73.36 31.71 53.35
C GLY A 1011 73.17 32.79 52.26
N ASN A 1012 71.92 33.21 52.07
CA ASN A 1012 71.36 34.12 51.05
C ASN A 1012 71.26 33.60 49.61
#